data_AF-A0A671T914-F1
#
_entry.id   AF-A0A671T914-F1
#
_cell.length_a   1.000
_cell.length_b   1.000
_cell.length_c   1.000
_cell.angle_alpha   90.00
_cell.angle_beta   90.00
_cell.angle_gamma   90.00
#
_symmetry.space_group_name_H-M   'P 1'
#
loop_
_entity.id
_entity.type
_entity.pdbx_description
1 polymer ?
#
loop_
_entity_poly.entity_id
_entity_poly.type
_entity_poly.pdbx_seq_one_letter_code
_entity_poly.pdbx_strand_id
1 'polypeptide(L)'
;MDLAARCALLLSGFAVLAALDLDAIDPGYYVETSSPSDVIDYKDPCKAVAYLGDIALDEEDMRMFKVDRIVNLAERTVTVLNHTDAGSLNNETNTNDTASSRGSYRRKRAATSRPERVWPEGVIPYVISGNFSGSQRAIFRQAMRHWEKHTCVTFIERTTEESYIVFTYRPCGCCSYVGRRGGGPQAISIGKNCDKFGIVVHELGHVIGFWHEHTRPDRDDHVSIIRDNIQPGQEYNFLKMEPGEVDSLGEVYDFDSIMHYARNTFSRGIFLDTILPRYDVNGVRPPIGQRTRLSKGDIAQARKLYKCPRCGDSLQESSGNFSSPGFPNGYSAYMHCIWRISVTPGEKIILNFTSMDLYRSHLCWYDHVEIRDGYWRKAPLKGRFCGDKLPEPIISTDSRLWIEFRSSSNWVGKGFSAVYEAICGGEVKKDNGQIQSPNYPDDYRPNKVCMWKITVAQGYHVGLTFQSFEIERHDNCAYDYLEVRDGNSESSPLLGRFCGYDKPDDIKSSSNQIWMKFVSDGSVNKAGFAANFFKEMDECSRPDNGRCEQRCVNTLGSYKCACDPGYELAADKRSCEAACGGFITKLNGSITSPGWPKEYPPNKNCIWQLVAPTQYRITLLFDVFETEGNDVCKYDFVEVRSGLSSDSRLHGKFCGAEKPEAISSQYNNMRIEFKSDNTVSKKGFKAQFFSDKDECSKENGGCQHECVNTFGSYSCQCRSGFVLHENKHDCKEAGCDHVVNSVSGTITSPNWPDKYPSKKACTWALSTTPGHRIKIAFNEIDMEPHLECAYDHIEIYDGRDGKAPSLGRYCGTKKPQPIISTGNQMFIRFFSDNSVQKKGFEASHTAECGGHLKAEVKTKDLYSHAQFGDNNYPGASDCQWVITAEKGYGVELIFQTFEIEEEADCGYDYMELFDGVDTKSPRLGRYCGSGPPEEIYSAGDSIVIKFRSDDTINKKGFHVRYTSTKFQDTLHSRKK
;
A
#
# COMPACT_ATOMS: atom_id res chain seq x y z
N MET A 1 -59.52 6.21 -24.86
CA MET A 1 -59.11 7.62 -25.05
C MET A 1 -57.67 7.68 -24.58
N ASP A 2 -56.76 7.15 -25.38
CA ASP A 2 -55.99 7.91 -26.40
C ASP A 2 -54.93 8.78 -25.71
N LEU A 3 -53.64 8.75 -26.02
CA LEU A 3 -52.88 8.26 -27.18
C LEU A 3 -51.40 8.28 -26.71
N ALA A 4 -50.65 7.18 -26.65
CA ALA A 4 -49.77 6.69 -27.70
C ALA A 4 -49.04 7.77 -28.55
N ALA A 5 -47.77 8.04 -28.22
CA ALA A 5 -46.61 8.37 -29.10
C ALA A 5 -45.56 9.07 -28.21
N ARG A 6 -44.36 8.54 -27.94
CA ARG A 6 -43.37 8.00 -28.88
C ARG A 6 -42.49 6.97 -28.16
N CYS A 7 -42.68 5.71 -28.54
CA CYS A 7 -41.71 4.65 -28.41
C CYS A 7 -41.74 3.96 -29.77
N ALA A 8 -40.61 3.87 -30.48
CA ALA A 8 -40.21 2.71 -31.27
C ALA A 8 -39.07 3.03 -32.27
N LEU A 9 -38.05 2.17 -32.18
CA LEU A 9 -37.24 1.61 -33.27
C LEU A 9 -36.14 2.49 -33.88
N LEU A 10 -34.89 2.04 -33.66
CA LEU A 10 -34.15 1.36 -34.73
C LEU A 10 -33.16 0.34 -34.15
N LEU A 11 -33.27 -0.87 -34.68
CA LEU A 11 -32.46 -2.08 -34.47
C LEU A 11 -31.17 -2.05 -35.31
N SER A 12 -30.21 -2.88 -34.87
CA SER A 12 -29.25 -3.67 -35.66
C SER A 12 -27.95 -3.04 -36.18
N GLY A 13 -26.82 -3.73 -35.91
CA GLY A 13 -25.52 -3.42 -36.50
C GLY A 13 -24.33 -4.25 -35.97
N PHE A 14 -24.43 -5.58 -36.07
CA PHE A 14 -23.36 -6.59 -36.26
C PHE A 14 -22.02 -6.60 -35.48
N ALA A 15 -21.74 -7.82 -34.99
CA ALA A 15 -20.49 -8.33 -34.45
C ALA A 15 -19.36 -8.49 -35.49
N VAL A 16 -18.09 -8.38 -35.04
CA VAL A 16 -16.94 -9.16 -35.55
C VAL A 16 -15.96 -9.45 -34.39
N LEU A 17 -15.52 -10.71 -34.34
CA LEU A 17 -14.58 -11.37 -33.42
C LEU A 17 -13.11 -11.26 -33.87
N ALA A 18 -12.22 -11.67 -32.95
CA ALA A 18 -10.84 -12.15 -33.10
C ALA A 18 -9.70 -11.12 -32.93
N ALA A 19 -8.54 -11.40 -32.32
CA ALA A 19 -8.03 -12.47 -31.44
C ALA A 19 -6.57 -12.08 -31.05
N LEU A 20 -5.99 -12.77 -30.04
CA LEU A 20 -4.55 -12.92 -29.70
C LEU A 20 -3.90 -11.71 -28.96
N ASP A 21 -3.02 -11.86 -27.97
CA ASP A 21 -2.50 -13.00 -27.20
C ASP A 21 -1.82 -12.45 -25.93
N LEU A 22 -1.61 -13.33 -24.93
CA LEU A 22 -0.88 -13.07 -23.68
C LEU A 22 0.62 -12.77 -23.90
N ASP A 23 1.23 -11.92 -23.06
CA ASP A 23 2.23 -12.38 -22.08
C ASP A 23 2.82 -11.29 -21.16
N ALA A 24 3.19 -11.78 -19.95
CA ALA A 24 4.16 -11.27 -18.97
C ALA A 24 3.70 -10.30 -17.84
N ILE A 25 3.43 -10.95 -16.70
CA ILE A 25 3.39 -10.47 -15.32
C ILE A 25 4.83 -10.33 -14.76
N ASP A 26 5.11 -9.28 -13.96
CA ASP A 26 5.70 -9.38 -12.60
C ASP A 26 5.65 -8.02 -11.85
N PRO A 27 5.72 -7.97 -10.49
CA PRO A 27 4.81 -7.16 -9.69
C PRO A 27 5.56 -6.19 -8.76
N GLY A 28 4.79 -5.36 -8.06
CA GLY A 28 5.24 -4.68 -6.86
C GLY A 28 5.33 -3.17 -7.04
N TYR A 29 4.30 -2.47 -6.57
CA TYR A 29 4.49 -1.37 -5.62
C TYR A 29 3.14 -0.95 -5.04
N TYR A 30 3.07 -0.95 -3.71
CA TYR A 30 1.95 -0.45 -2.93
C TYR A 30 1.63 1.01 -3.28
N VAL A 31 0.37 1.32 -3.58
CA VAL A 31 -0.18 2.68 -3.59
C VAL A 31 -1.33 2.72 -2.58
N GLU A 32 -1.12 3.45 -1.49
CA GLU A 32 -2.19 3.82 -0.56
C GLU A 32 -3.21 4.73 -1.26
N THR A 33 -4.48 4.35 -1.19
CA THR A 33 -5.62 5.10 -1.72
C THR A 33 -6.04 6.20 -0.74
N SER A 34 -5.59 7.43 -1.00
CA SER A 34 -6.15 8.62 -0.36
C SER A 34 -7.51 8.97 -0.96
N SER A 35 -8.58 8.99 -0.14
CA SER A 35 -9.92 9.44 -0.55
C SER A 35 -9.97 10.94 -0.90
N PRO A 36 -10.94 11.39 -1.74
CA PRO A 36 -10.84 12.66 -2.47
C PRO A 36 -11.24 13.84 -1.58
N SER A 37 -10.26 14.61 -1.11
CA SER A 37 -10.45 16.05 -0.94
C SER A 37 -10.40 16.67 -2.33
N ASP A 38 -11.40 17.47 -2.71
CA ASP A 38 -11.50 18.25 -3.97
C ASP A 38 -10.24 18.13 -4.83
N VAL A 39 -10.26 17.18 -5.78
CA VAL A 39 -9.12 16.98 -6.66
C VAL A 39 -9.07 18.21 -7.56
N ILE A 40 -8.36 19.23 -7.11
CA ILE A 40 -7.93 20.33 -7.94
C ILE A 40 -7.17 19.66 -9.08
N ASP A 41 -7.76 19.65 -10.28
CA ASP A 41 -7.11 19.12 -11.48
C ASP A 41 -5.99 20.08 -11.86
N TYR A 42 -4.79 19.77 -11.40
CA TYR A 42 -3.59 20.53 -11.67
C TYR A 42 -2.70 19.78 -12.65
N LYS A 43 -1.89 20.51 -13.41
CA LYS A 43 -0.89 19.91 -14.30
C LYS A 43 0.16 19.19 -13.44
N ASP A 44 0.06 17.87 -13.37
CA ASP A 44 0.90 17.00 -12.55
C ASP A 44 2.22 16.72 -13.27
N PRO A 45 3.38 17.20 -12.77
CA PRO A 45 4.67 16.92 -13.39
C PRO A 45 4.99 15.42 -13.35
N CYS A 46 4.41 14.65 -12.43
CA CYS A 46 4.59 13.20 -12.37
C CYS A 46 3.85 12.42 -13.48
N LYS A 47 2.91 13.07 -14.18
CA LYS A 47 2.16 12.50 -15.32
C LYS A 47 2.64 13.06 -16.66
N ALA A 48 3.79 13.71 -16.67
CA ALA A 48 4.39 14.27 -17.86
C ALA A 48 4.66 13.19 -18.92
N VAL A 49 4.60 13.59 -20.19
CA VAL A 49 4.76 12.71 -21.36
C VAL A 49 6.21 12.25 -21.52
N ALA A 50 7.14 13.05 -21.02
CA ALA A 50 8.55 12.72 -20.90
C ALA A 50 9.21 13.49 -19.76
N TYR A 51 10.41 13.03 -19.39
CA TYR A 51 11.27 13.70 -18.43
C TYR A 51 12.59 14.07 -19.11
N LEU A 52 13.19 15.16 -18.67
CA LEU A 52 14.56 15.57 -18.98
C LEU A 52 15.21 15.90 -17.64
N GLY A 53 15.41 14.86 -16.83
CA GLY A 53 15.87 14.96 -15.45
C GLY A 53 14.74 15.06 -14.45
N ASP A 54 14.87 16.04 -13.58
CA ASP A 54 13.82 16.65 -12.75
C ASP A 54 12.93 17.64 -13.55
N ILE A 55 13.12 17.78 -14.86
CA ILE A 55 12.24 18.58 -15.73
C ILE A 55 11.11 17.72 -16.32
N ALA A 56 9.87 18.16 -16.09
CA ALA A 56 8.66 17.58 -16.66
C ALA A 56 8.32 18.19 -18.04
N LEU A 57 8.05 17.35 -19.05
CA LEU A 57 7.72 17.75 -20.43
C LEU A 57 6.36 17.22 -20.89
N ASP A 58 5.59 18.06 -21.59
CA ASP A 58 4.27 17.67 -22.10
C ASP A 58 4.27 17.28 -23.59
N GLU A 59 3.08 17.03 -24.15
CA GLU A 59 2.95 16.67 -25.57
C GLU A 59 3.41 17.79 -26.51
N GLU A 60 3.19 19.06 -26.15
CA GLU A 60 3.66 20.18 -26.96
C GLU A 60 5.19 20.17 -26.98
N ASP A 61 5.82 20.10 -25.81
CA ASP A 61 7.28 19.96 -25.64
C ASP A 61 7.83 18.82 -26.50
N MET A 62 7.21 17.64 -26.43
CA MET A 62 7.64 16.43 -27.14
C MET A 62 7.43 16.47 -28.65
N ARG A 63 6.32 17.05 -29.14
CA ARG A 63 6.07 17.21 -30.59
C ARG A 63 7.17 18.02 -31.26
N MET A 64 7.82 18.89 -30.50
CA MET A 64 8.91 19.74 -30.99
C MET A 64 10.28 19.05 -30.95
N PHE A 65 10.50 18.07 -30.07
CA PHE A 65 11.68 17.21 -30.07
C PHE A 65 11.66 16.12 -31.17
N LYS A 66 10.48 15.76 -31.68
CA LYS A 66 10.32 14.66 -32.67
C LYS A 66 10.72 14.99 -34.10
N VAL A 67 11.08 16.23 -34.43
CA VAL A 67 11.32 16.63 -35.84
C VAL A 67 12.57 15.98 -36.46
N ASP A 68 13.50 15.39 -35.70
CA ASP A 68 14.72 14.77 -36.28
C ASP A 68 14.88 13.25 -36.08
N ARG A 69 13.90 12.55 -35.52
CA ARG A 69 13.98 11.07 -35.36
C ARG A 69 13.51 10.26 -36.58
N ILE A 70 12.92 10.90 -37.60
CA ILE A 70 12.51 10.22 -38.83
C ILE A 70 13.63 10.24 -39.91
N VAL A 71 14.61 11.15 -39.81
CA VAL A 71 15.67 11.26 -40.84
C VAL A 71 16.90 10.42 -40.51
N ASN A 72 17.32 10.33 -39.23
CA ASN A 72 18.59 9.67 -38.87
C ASN A 72 18.54 8.13 -38.66
N LEU A 73 17.36 7.50 -38.68
CA LEU A 73 17.25 6.03 -38.69
C LEU A 73 17.06 5.43 -40.08
N ALA A 74 16.70 6.25 -41.09
CA ALA A 74 16.47 5.79 -42.46
C ALA A 74 17.74 5.81 -43.33
N GLU A 75 18.78 6.56 -42.96
CA GLU A 75 20.03 6.66 -43.76
C GLU A 75 21.09 5.60 -43.44
N ARG A 76 20.80 4.61 -42.57
CA ARG A 76 21.76 3.53 -42.22
C ARG A 76 21.42 2.15 -42.79
N THR A 77 20.40 2.01 -43.63
CA THR A 77 19.95 0.69 -44.13
C THR A 77 19.86 0.52 -45.65
N VAL A 78 20.25 1.51 -46.46
CA VAL A 78 20.36 1.37 -47.93
C VAL A 78 21.46 2.39 -48.33
N THR A 79 22.67 2.08 -48.81
CA THR A 79 23.05 1.25 -49.95
C THR A 79 24.57 0.98 -49.88
N VAL A 80 24.98 -0.28 -49.92
CA VAL A 80 26.30 -0.70 -50.45
C VAL A 80 25.98 -1.44 -51.75
N LEU A 81 26.42 -0.91 -52.89
CA LEU A 81 26.88 -1.64 -54.08
C LEU A 81 27.29 -0.67 -55.21
N ASN A 82 28.56 -0.80 -55.61
CA ASN A 82 29.18 -0.55 -56.93
C ASN A 82 29.44 0.87 -57.48
N HIS A 83 30.75 1.15 -57.67
CA HIS A 83 31.47 1.61 -58.88
C HIS A 83 30.62 2.10 -60.07
N THR A 84 30.89 3.22 -60.76
CA THR A 84 32.13 3.66 -61.44
C THR A 84 32.05 5.14 -61.90
N ASP A 85 33.23 5.77 -61.99
CA ASP A 85 33.73 6.83 -62.89
C ASP A 85 32.87 7.88 -63.63
N ALA A 86 33.53 9.05 -63.74
CA ALA A 86 33.55 10.06 -64.83
C ALA A 86 32.50 11.21 -64.87
N GLY A 87 33.01 12.43 -64.59
CA GLY A 87 33.25 13.44 -65.66
C GLY A 87 32.22 14.57 -65.90
N SER A 88 32.77 15.81 -65.91
CA SER A 88 32.40 16.94 -66.79
C SER A 88 31.13 17.76 -66.44
N LEU A 89 31.26 18.97 -65.87
CA LEU A 89 31.44 20.30 -66.51
C LEU A 89 30.19 20.92 -67.18
N ASN A 90 29.99 22.21 -66.86
CA ASN A 90 29.35 23.30 -67.62
C ASN A 90 27.79 23.37 -67.60
N ASN A 91 27.12 24.54 -67.57
CA ASN A 91 27.45 25.95 -67.37
C ASN A 91 26.11 26.74 -67.26
N GLU A 92 26.16 27.89 -66.56
CA GLU A 92 25.37 29.14 -66.79
C GLU A 92 23.83 29.10 -66.68
N THR A 93 23.12 30.09 -66.11
CA THR A 93 23.23 31.55 -66.30
C THR A 93 22.79 32.38 -65.08
N ASN A 94 23.44 33.53 -64.92
CA ASN A 94 23.25 34.62 -63.96
C ASN A 94 21.88 35.34 -64.01
N THR A 95 21.43 35.87 -62.87
CA THR A 95 21.13 37.31 -62.71
C THR A 95 21.34 37.76 -61.25
N ASN A 96 21.99 38.92 -61.13
CA ASN A 96 22.52 39.58 -59.94
C ASN A 96 21.52 39.87 -58.82
N ASP A 97 21.95 39.73 -57.56
CA ASP A 97 21.90 40.87 -56.64
C ASP A 97 22.93 40.77 -55.51
N THR A 98 23.48 41.93 -55.17
CA THR A 98 24.66 42.14 -54.33
C THR A 98 24.44 41.74 -52.86
N ALA A 99 25.25 40.81 -52.34
CA ALA A 99 25.31 40.48 -50.92
C ALA A 99 26.71 40.72 -50.34
N SER A 100 26.87 41.88 -49.70
CA SER A 100 28.01 42.18 -48.83
C SER A 100 27.85 41.47 -47.48
N SER A 101 28.76 40.54 -47.21
CA SER A 101 29.27 40.09 -45.90
C SER A 101 28.66 40.76 -44.66
N ARG A 102 27.92 39.98 -43.85
CA ARG A 102 27.92 40.10 -42.37
C ARG A 102 27.78 38.72 -41.72
N GLY A 103 28.83 38.30 -41.03
CA GLY A 103 28.89 37.06 -40.25
C GLY A 103 27.83 37.01 -39.15
N SER A 104 27.14 35.88 -39.07
CA SER A 104 26.17 35.55 -38.03
C SER A 104 26.91 35.26 -36.71
N TYR A 105 26.88 36.22 -35.79
CA TYR A 105 27.32 36.00 -34.41
C TYR A 105 26.37 35.00 -33.73
N ARG A 106 26.86 33.78 -33.48
CA ARG A 106 26.18 32.77 -32.68
C ARG A 106 25.90 33.30 -31.27
N ARG A 107 24.62 33.42 -30.91
CA ARG A 107 24.15 33.73 -29.55
C ARG A 107 24.18 32.48 -28.65
N LYS A 108 24.77 32.62 -27.47
CA LYS A 108 25.00 31.64 -26.39
C LYS A 108 23.76 31.57 -25.45
N ARG A 109 23.32 30.39 -24.95
CA ARG A 109 21.89 30.11 -24.54
C ARG A 109 21.65 29.25 -23.25
N ALA A 110 20.85 29.64 -22.20
CA ALA A 110 20.49 28.83 -20.99
C ALA A 110 19.10 29.01 -20.24
N ALA A 111 18.35 30.11 -20.35
CA ALA A 111 16.98 30.28 -19.78
C ALA A 111 15.88 30.07 -20.83
N THR A 112 14.58 30.03 -20.49
CA THR A 112 13.50 29.92 -21.49
C THR A 112 13.51 31.09 -22.49
N SER A 113 13.47 30.78 -23.79
CA SER A 113 13.33 31.79 -24.85
C SER A 113 11.88 32.24 -25.09
N ARG A 114 10.92 31.47 -24.55
CA ARG A 114 9.48 31.63 -24.77
C ARG A 114 8.86 32.69 -23.85
N PRO A 115 8.31 33.79 -24.38
CA PRO A 115 7.70 34.84 -23.57
C PRO A 115 6.50 34.36 -22.73
N GLU A 116 5.72 33.40 -23.23
CA GLU A 116 4.54 32.85 -22.56
C GLU A 116 4.87 32.06 -21.28
N ARG A 117 6.09 31.54 -21.18
CA ARG A 117 6.63 30.85 -20.01
C ARG A 117 7.18 31.79 -18.95
N VAL A 118 7.30 33.08 -19.23
CA VAL A 118 7.76 34.07 -18.25
C VAL A 118 6.58 34.51 -17.39
N TRP A 119 6.76 34.52 -16.07
CA TRP A 119 5.72 34.99 -15.16
C TRP A 119 5.48 36.49 -15.34
N PRO A 120 4.23 36.94 -15.53
CA PRO A 120 3.92 38.35 -15.70
C PRO A 120 4.47 39.20 -14.55
N GLU A 121 5.24 40.25 -14.89
CA GLU A 121 5.86 41.17 -13.92
C GLU A 121 6.79 40.49 -12.89
N GLY A 122 7.18 39.24 -13.10
CA GLY A 122 7.97 38.46 -12.15
C GLY A 122 7.23 38.07 -10.87
N VAL A 123 5.89 38.04 -10.89
CA VAL A 123 5.07 37.65 -9.73
C VAL A 123 4.64 36.19 -9.87
N ILE A 124 4.98 35.37 -8.87
CA ILE A 124 4.72 33.93 -8.86
C ILE A 124 3.81 33.60 -7.66
N PRO A 125 2.50 33.42 -7.88
CA PRO A 125 1.59 33.00 -6.82
C PRO A 125 1.81 31.54 -6.45
N TYR A 126 1.73 31.19 -5.17
CA TYR A 126 1.95 29.83 -4.69
C TYR A 126 0.92 29.35 -3.65
N VAL A 127 0.81 28.02 -3.56
CA VAL A 127 0.08 27.29 -2.52
C VAL A 127 0.95 26.14 -2.03
N ILE A 128 0.95 25.86 -0.72
CA ILE A 128 1.66 24.70 -0.14
C ILE A 128 0.63 23.69 0.37
N SER A 129 0.62 22.49 -0.21
CA SER A 129 -0.31 21.42 0.16
C SER A 129 -0.25 21.08 1.66
N GLY A 130 -1.39 20.64 2.22
CA GLY A 130 -1.56 20.26 3.62
C GLY A 130 -0.56 19.20 4.12
N ASN A 131 -0.07 18.35 3.22
CA ASN A 131 0.75 17.17 3.53
C ASN A 131 2.21 17.45 3.94
N PHE A 132 2.62 18.72 4.01
CA PHE A 132 3.97 19.11 4.44
C PHE A 132 4.02 19.60 5.88
N SER A 133 5.04 19.14 6.60
CA SER A 133 5.34 19.58 7.98
C SER A 133 5.70 21.08 8.05
N GLY A 134 5.63 21.66 9.25
CA GLY A 134 6.00 23.06 9.48
C GLY A 134 7.44 23.39 9.08
N SER A 135 8.38 22.50 9.37
CA SER A 135 9.81 22.64 9.00
C SER A 135 10.02 22.58 7.48
N GLN A 136 9.32 21.70 6.77
CA GLN A 136 9.37 21.66 5.30
C GLN A 136 8.81 22.94 4.68
N ARG A 137 7.68 23.43 5.20
CA ARG A 137 7.08 24.71 4.77
C ARG A 137 8.05 25.88 5.00
N ALA A 138 8.77 25.88 6.11
CA ALA A 138 9.81 26.87 6.40
C ALA A 138 10.93 26.85 5.35
N ILE A 139 11.44 25.67 4.97
CA ILE A 139 12.46 25.52 3.93
C ILE A 139 11.98 26.05 2.58
N PHE A 140 10.71 25.78 2.19
CA PHE A 140 10.15 26.29 0.94
C PHE A 140 10.10 27.82 0.92
N ARG A 141 9.65 28.42 2.03
CA ARG A 141 9.64 29.87 2.19
C ARG A 141 11.05 30.47 2.18
N GLN A 142 12.02 29.81 2.81
CA GLN A 142 13.42 30.24 2.80
C GLN A 142 14.01 30.20 1.38
N ALA A 143 13.73 29.16 0.60
CA ALA A 143 14.15 29.05 -0.79
C ALA A 143 13.52 30.13 -1.69
N MET A 144 12.23 30.45 -1.50
CA MET A 144 11.57 31.57 -2.18
C MET A 144 12.20 32.92 -1.78
N ARG A 145 12.40 33.17 -0.48
CA ARG A 145 13.08 34.38 0.02
C ARG A 145 14.48 34.54 -0.58
N HIS A 146 15.22 33.45 -0.74
CA HIS A 146 16.55 33.46 -1.33
C HIS A 146 16.55 33.95 -2.80
N TRP A 147 15.56 33.54 -3.60
CA TRP A 147 15.36 34.08 -4.96
C TRP A 147 14.93 35.54 -4.95
N GLU A 148 13.98 35.93 -4.10
CA GLU A 148 13.50 37.32 -3.96
C GLU A 148 14.62 38.28 -3.52
N LYS A 149 15.53 37.84 -2.65
CA LYS A 149 16.65 38.65 -2.13
C LYS A 149 17.63 39.04 -3.22
N HIS A 150 17.90 38.14 -4.17
CA HIS A 150 18.93 38.37 -5.18
C HIS A 150 18.37 38.87 -6.51
N THR A 151 17.07 38.71 -6.75
CA THR A 151 16.40 39.04 -8.02
C THR A 151 15.22 40.00 -7.80
N CYS A 152 14.49 40.32 -8.86
CA CYS A 152 13.25 41.08 -8.76
C CYS A 152 11.98 40.20 -8.86
N VAL A 153 12.15 38.88 -8.88
CA VAL A 153 11.03 37.93 -8.81
C VAL A 153 10.45 37.96 -7.41
N THR A 154 9.12 37.90 -7.31
CA THR A 154 8.38 37.95 -6.06
C THR A 154 7.45 36.74 -5.96
N PHE A 155 7.48 36.05 -4.82
CA PHE A 155 6.55 34.96 -4.52
C PHE A 155 5.45 35.44 -3.58
N ILE A 156 4.19 35.21 -3.96
CA ILE A 156 3.03 35.64 -3.16
C ILE A 156 2.15 34.45 -2.83
N GLU A 157 1.56 34.44 -1.63
CA GLU A 157 0.49 33.49 -1.35
C GLU A 157 -0.70 33.80 -2.26
N ARG A 158 -1.24 32.76 -2.88
CA ARG A 158 -2.33 32.90 -3.82
C ARG A 158 -3.59 33.46 -3.13
N THR A 159 -4.21 34.43 -3.78
CA THR A 159 -5.54 34.95 -3.44
C THR A 159 -6.55 34.56 -4.53
N THR A 160 -6.55 35.27 -5.66
CA THR A 160 -7.50 35.09 -6.77
C THR A 160 -6.82 34.74 -8.09
N GLU A 161 -5.49 34.66 -8.10
CA GLU A 161 -4.71 34.45 -9.32
C GLU A 161 -5.03 33.09 -9.98
N GLU A 162 -5.19 33.10 -11.31
CA GLU A 162 -5.55 31.91 -12.07
C GLU A 162 -4.37 30.95 -12.26
N SER A 163 -3.19 31.48 -12.62
CA SER A 163 -1.95 30.69 -12.77
C SER A 163 -1.11 30.78 -11.50
N TYR A 164 -0.75 29.64 -10.93
CA TYR A 164 0.00 29.57 -9.68
C TYR A 164 0.71 28.23 -9.52
N ILE A 165 1.74 28.19 -8.68
CA ILE A 165 2.43 26.94 -8.34
C ILE A 165 1.83 26.28 -7.11
N VAL A 166 1.85 24.96 -7.06
CA VAL A 166 1.41 24.17 -5.89
C VAL A 166 2.51 23.23 -5.47
N PHE A 167 3.03 23.40 -4.26
CA PHE A 167 3.95 22.42 -3.67
C PHE A 167 3.18 21.15 -3.32
N THR A 168 3.61 20.01 -3.85
CA THR A 168 2.97 18.71 -3.67
C THR A 168 3.99 17.61 -3.40
N TYR A 169 3.56 16.56 -2.69
CA TYR A 169 4.38 15.36 -2.46
C TYR A 169 3.95 14.24 -3.40
N ARG A 170 4.90 13.71 -4.19
CA ARG A 170 4.64 12.64 -5.16
C ARG A 170 5.81 11.64 -5.23
N PRO A 171 5.53 10.38 -5.62
CA PRO A 171 6.54 9.32 -5.69
C PRO A 171 7.55 9.50 -6.83
N CYS A 172 7.29 10.36 -7.83
CA CYS A 172 8.19 10.55 -8.98
C CYS A 172 9.48 11.35 -8.65
N GLY A 173 9.69 11.76 -7.40
CA GLY A 173 10.89 12.48 -6.96
C GLY A 173 10.72 14.01 -6.93
N CYS A 174 11.84 14.72 -7.04
CA CYS A 174 11.87 16.18 -7.17
C CYS A 174 11.71 16.52 -8.64
N CYS A 175 10.66 17.26 -9.00
CA CYS A 175 10.49 17.71 -10.38
C CYS A 175 9.58 18.92 -10.52
N SER A 176 9.77 19.65 -11.60
CA SER A 176 9.02 20.87 -11.91
C SER A 176 8.92 21.12 -13.41
N TYR A 177 7.94 21.93 -13.81
CA TYR A 177 7.86 22.46 -15.17
C TYR A 177 8.75 23.68 -15.34
N VAL A 178 9.29 23.88 -16.55
CA VAL A 178 10.06 25.09 -16.88
C VAL A 178 9.12 26.26 -17.17
N GLY A 179 9.13 27.25 -16.29
CA GLY A 179 8.37 28.49 -16.41
C GLY A 179 6.88 28.34 -16.10
N ARG A 180 6.14 29.38 -16.46
CA ARG A 180 4.67 29.46 -16.35
C ARG A 180 4.00 28.60 -17.41
N ARG A 181 3.09 27.70 -17.01
CA ARG A 181 2.29 26.88 -17.93
C ARG A 181 0.94 27.50 -18.32
N GLY A 182 0.41 28.41 -17.50
CA GLY A 182 -0.91 29.03 -17.71
C GLY A 182 -2.09 28.07 -17.52
N GLY A 183 -3.30 28.64 -17.39
CA GLY A 183 -4.57 27.89 -17.35
C GLY A 183 -4.79 27.06 -16.08
N GLY A 184 -4.47 27.61 -14.90
CA GLY A 184 -4.71 26.95 -13.61
C GLY A 184 -3.44 26.62 -12.81
N PRO A 185 -3.58 25.76 -11.79
CA PRO A 185 -2.47 25.29 -10.95
C PRO A 185 -1.47 24.44 -11.73
N GLN A 186 -0.18 24.68 -11.49
CA GLN A 186 0.92 23.78 -11.89
C GLN A 186 1.62 23.26 -10.65
N ALA A 187 1.83 21.95 -10.56
CA ALA A 187 2.51 21.38 -9.39
C ALA A 187 4.03 21.47 -9.52
N ILE A 188 4.67 21.70 -8.38
CA ILE A 188 6.08 21.44 -8.10
C ILE A 188 6.13 20.26 -7.13
N SER A 189 6.82 19.20 -7.52
CA SER A 189 6.91 17.94 -6.76
C SER A 189 8.14 18.00 -5.86
N ILE A 190 7.94 17.94 -4.54
CA ILE A 190 9.02 17.77 -3.56
C ILE A 190 8.85 16.39 -2.94
N GLY A 191 9.40 15.38 -3.61
CA GLY A 191 9.35 13.98 -3.17
C GLY A 191 10.24 13.69 -1.95
N LYS A 192 10.36 12.40 -1.60
CA LYS A 192 11.17 11.95 -0.47
C LYS A 192 12.64 12.36 -0.63
N ASN A 193 13.22 12.98 0.40
CA ASN A 193 14.60 13.52 0.44
C ASN A 193 14.87 14.78 -0.43
N CYS A 194 13.83 15.40 -0.99
CA CYS A 194 13.93 16.62 -1.79
C CYS A 194 13.78 17.91 -0.96
N ASP A 195 13.45 17.81 0.32
CA ASP A 195 13.16 18.91 1.23
C ASP A 195 14.41 19.62 1.77
N LYS A 196 15.52 19.57 1.04
CA LYS A 196 16.74 20.32 1.36
C LYS A 196 16.71 21.67 0.67
N PHE A 197 17.15 22.72 1.37
CA PHE A 197 17.18 24.10 0.88
C PHE A 197 17.64 24.23 -0.58
N GLY A 198 18.83 23.73 -0.93
CA GLY A 198 19.36 23.88 -2.28
C GLY A 198 18.65 23.07 -3.37
N ILE A 199 17.96 21.99 -3.01
CA ILE A 199 17.11 21.25 -3.96
C ILE A 199 15.86 22.08 -4.25
N VAL A 200 15.22 22.64 -3.22
CA VAL A 200 14.04 23.49 -3.42
C VAL A 200 14.38 24.76 -4.22
N VAL A 201 15.56 25.37 -3.98
CA VAL A 201 16.04 26.51 -4.80
C VAL A 201 16.22 26.11 -6.27
N HIS A 202 16.71 24.89 -6.56
CA HIS A 202 16.85 24.34 -7.91
C HIS A 202 15.49 24.17 -8.59
N GLU A 203 14.53 23.51 -7.94
CA GLU A 203 13.18 23.32 -8.49
C GLU A 203 12.45 24.64 -8.76
N LEU A 204 12.66 25.63 -7.89
CA LEU A 204 12.17 27.00 -8.10
C LEU A 204 12.88 27.68 -9.30
N GLY A 205 14.11 27.32 -9.61
CA GLY A 205 14.80 27.75 -10.84
C GLY A 205 14.06 27.29 -12.10
N HIS A 206 13.57 26.05 -12.13
CA HIS A 206 12.69 25.58 -13.21
C HIS A 206 11.40 26.40 -13.26
N VAL A 207 10.73 26.64 -12.12
CA VAL A 207 9.52 27.47 -12.07
C VAL A 207 9.76 28.88 -12.65
N ILE A 208 10.91 29.47 -12.36
CA ILE A 208 11.32 30.79 -12.86
C ILE A 208 11.57 30.77 -14.38
N GLY A 209 11.89 29.61 -14.95
CA GLY A 209 12.05 29.39 -16.39
C GLY A 209 13.45 28.96 -16.79
N PHE A 210 14.26 28.39 -15.88
CA PHE A 210 15.61 27.93 -16.20
C PHE A 210 15.62 26.47 -16.65
N TRP A 211 16.42 26.18 -17.67
CA TRP A 211 16.80 24.83 -18.05
C TRP A 211 18.10 24.45 -17.32
N HIS A 212 18.48 23.17 -17.35
CA HIS A 212 19.78 22.80 -16.79
C HIS A 212 20.93 23.38 -17.61
N GLU A 213 21.95 23.87 -16.91
CA GLU A 213 23.10 24.53 -17.53
C GLU A 213 23.90 23.60 -18.46
N HIS A 214 23.89 22.28 -18.23
CA HIS A 214 24.58 21.32 -19.12
C HIS A 214 23.80 20.99 -20.39
N THR A 215 22.54 21.42 -20.51
CA THR A 215 21.70 21.17 -21.71
C THR A 215 21.80 22.30 -22.74
N ARG A 216 22.57 23.36 -22.44
CA ARG A 216 22.77 24.50 -23.33
C ARG A 216 23.29 24.08 -24.71
N PRO A 217 22.85 24.72 -25.81
CA PRO A 217 23.36 24.42 -27.16
C PRO A 217 24.89 24.52 -27.33
N ASP A 218 25.53 25.42 -26.59
CA ASP A 218 26.99 25.66 -26.60
C ASP A 218 27.78 24.84 -25.55
N ARG A 219 27.14 23.93 -24.81
CA ARG A 219 27.81 23.19 -23.71
C ARG A 219 29.09 22.45 -24.11
N ASP A 220 29.23 21.96 -25.35
CA ASP A 220 30.42 21.20 -25.77
C ASP A 220 31.69 22.07 -25.84
N ASP A 221 31.55 23.40 -25.83
CA ASP A 221 32.68 24.31 -25.73
C ASP A 221 33.21 24.39 -24.28
N HIS A 222 32.46 23.85 -23.31
CA HIS A 222 32.69 24.03 -21.88
C HIS A 222 32.80 22.73 -21.09
N VAL A 223 31.98 21.73 -21.41
CA VAL A 223 31.96 20.42 -20.75
C VAL A 223 31.98 19.31 -21.79
N SER A 224 32.50 18.14 -21.41
CA SER A 224 32.43 16.90 -22.18
C SER A 224 31.49 15.93 -21.49
N ILE A 225 30.56 15.35 -22.25
CA ILE A 225 29.66 14.30 -21.77
C ILE A 225 30.29 12.94 -22.07
N ILE A 226 30.60 12.17 -21.02
CA ILE A 226 31.20 10.84 -21.14
C ILE A 226 30.07 9.81 -21.22
N ARG A 227 29.60 9.54 -22.44
CA ARG A 227 28.40 8.72 -22.67
C ARG A 227 28.54 7.28 -22.15
N ASP A 228 29.73 6.70 -22.21
CA ASP A 228 29.98 5.32 -21.74
C ASP A 228 29.75 5.15 -20.23
N ASN A 229 29.88 6.24 -19.47
CA ASN A 229 29.68 6.26 -18.02
C ASN A 229 28.20 6.48 -17.62
N ILE A 230 27.30 6.80 -18.56
CA ILE A 230 25.88 7.08 -18.28
C ILE A 230 25.11 5.78 -18.12
N GLN A 231 24.20 5.72 -17.14
CA GLN A 231 23.32 4.57 -16.93
C GLN A 231 22.46 4.30 -18.18
N PRO A 232 22.32 3.03 -18.61
CA PRO A 232 21.48 2.69 -19.76
C PRO A 232 20.06 3.25 -19.61
N GLY A 233 19.60 3.98 -20.63
CA GLY A 233 18.27 4.60 -20.64
C GLY A 233 18.22 6.01 -20.05
N GLN A 234 19.32 6.54 -19.49
CA GLN A 234 19.40 7.91 -18.93
C GLN A 234 20.09 8.91 -19.86
N GLU A 235 20.43 8.52 -21.09
CA GLU A 235 21.19 9.35 -22.04
C GLU A 235 20.39 10.58 -22.51
N TYR A 236 19.06 10.52 -22.45
CA TYR A 236 18.18 11.63 -22.83
C TYR A 236 18.41 12.87 -21.94
N ASN A 237 18.80 12.69 -20.68
CA ASN A 237 19.06 13.77 -19.71
C ASN A 237 20.24 14.69 -20.11
N PHE A 238 21.06 14.24 -21.06
CA PHE A 238 22.25 14.95 -21.54
C PHE A 238 22.09 15.44 -22.98
N LEU A 239 20.87 15.39 -23.51
CA LEU A 239 20.57 15.99 -24.80
C LEU A 239 20.64 17.51 -24.70
N LYS A 240 21.08 18.13 -25.80
CA LYS A 240 20.99 19.57 -25.95
C LYS A 240 19.55 19.98 -26.13
N MET A 241 19.22 21.14 -25.58
CA MET A 241 18.01 21.84 -25.97
C MET A 241 18.15 22.46 -27.35
N GLU A 242 17.03 22.56 -28.06
CA GLU A 242 16.98 23.24 -29.35
C GLU A 242 17.24 24.75 -29.17
N PRO A 243 17.96 25.41 -30.10
CA PRO A 243 18.24 26.84 -29.99
C PRO A 243 16.95 27.68 -29.87
N GLY A 244 15.84 27.25 -30.46
CA GLY A 244 14.55 27.94 -30.38
C GLY A 244 13.95 28.02 -28.98
N GLU A 245 14.33 27.14 -28.05
CA GLU A 245 13.72 26.98 -26.71
C GLU A 245 14.49 27.65 -25.56
N VAL A 246 15.74 28.01 -25.80
CA VAL A 246 16.68 28.43 -24.75
C VAL A 246 17.44 29.70 -25.12
N ASP A 247 17.62 30.63 -24.18
CA ASP A 247 18.33 31.90 -24.30
C ASP A 247 19.11 32.25 -23.01
N SER A 248 20.42 32.47 -23.08
CA SER A 248 21.30 32.79 -21.92
C SER A 248 21.19 34.26 -21.61
N LEU A 249 20.53 35.03 -22.48
CA LEU A 249 20.43 36.47 -22.38
C LEU A 249 21.85 37.11 -22.41
N GLY A 250 22.76 36.46 -23.13
CA GLY A 250 24.17 36.88 -23.25
C GLY A 250 25.06 36.58 -22.05
N GLU A 251 24.62 35.75 -21.10
CA GLU A 251 25.47 35.25 -20.01
C GLU A 251 26.47 34.17 -20.48
N VAL A 252 27.62 34.10 -19.80
CA VAL A 252 28.64 33.06 -20.02
C VAL A 252 28.18 31.71 -19.44
N TYR A 253 28.93 30.63 -19.70
CA TYR A 253 28.67 29.32 -19.09
C TYR A 253 28.98 29.35 -17.60
N ASP A 254 28.03 28.96 -16.76
CA ASP A 254 28.17 29.03 -15.30
C ASP A 254 28.31 27.64 -14.67
N PHE A 255 29.55 27.21 -14.42
CA PHE A 255 29.84 25.95 -13.75
C PHE A 255 29.30 25.88 -12.31
N ASP A 256 29.14 27.02 -11.63
CA ASP A 256 28.66 27.11 -10.26
C ASP A 256 27.11 27.25 -10.21
N SER A 257 26.44 27.25 -11.38
CA SER A 257 24.98 27.34 -11.46
C SER A 257 24.32 26.26 -10.63
N ILE A 258 23.31 26.66 -9.86
CA ILE A 258 22.48 25.70 -9.13
C ILE A 258 21.73 24.77 -10.08
N MET A 259 21.52 25.19 -11.33
CA MET A 259 20.87 24.43 -12.40
C MET A 259 21.82 23.48 -13.13
N HIS A 260 23.09 23.39 -12.73
CA HIS A 260 24.04 22.44 -13.32
C HIS A 260 23.94 21.06 -12.63
N TYR A 261 24.08 19.98 -13.40
CA TYR A 261 24.24 18.63 -12.83
C TYR A 261 25.59 18.43 -12.15
N ALA A 262 25.64 17.53 -11.17
CA ALA A 262 26.90 17.11 -10.58
C ALA A 262 27.67 16.22 -11.56
N ARG A 263 28.98 16.13 -11.35
CA ARG A 263 29.90 15.41 -12.25
C ARG A 263 29.54 13.93 -12.48
N ASN A 264 28.87 13.29 -11.53
CA ASN A 264 28.52 11.86 -11.55
C ASN A 264 27.00 11.60 -11.59
N THR A 265 26.19 12.63 -11.90
CA THR A 265 24.73 12.46 -12.03
C THR A 265 24.42 11.42 -13.13
N PHE A 266 23.51 10.49 -12.86
CA PHE A 266 23.17 9.33 -13.72
C PHE A 266 24.36 8.45 -14.13
N SER A 267 25.40 8.37 -13.30
CA SER A 267 26.58 7.53 -13.57
C SER A 267 26.35 6.06 -13.26
N ARG A 268 26.93 5.15 -14.07
CA ARG A 268 26.96 3.70 -13.85
C ARG A 268 27.82 3.28 -12.65
N GLY A 269 28.67 4.17 -12.15
CA GLY A 269 29.57 3.90 -11.04
C GLY A 269 29.84 5.15 -10.19
N ILE A 270 29.99 4.95 -8.87
CA ILE A 270 30.09 6.04 -7.88
C ILE A 270 31.26 7.00 -8.16
N PHE A 271 32.34 6.50 -8.75
CA PHE A 271 33.57 7.25 -9.07
C PHE A 271 33.71 7.63 -10.55
N LEU A 272 32.71 7.34 -11.37
CA LEU A 272 32.75 7.65 -12.79
C LEU A 272 32.04 8.97 -13.05
N ASP A 273 32.74 9.91 -13.66
CA ASP A 273 32.16 11.19 -14.08
C ASP A 273 31.41 11.01 -15.40
N THR A 274 30.18 11.53 -15.47
CA THR A 274 29.36 11.66 -16.69
C THR A 274 29.54 13.02 -17.35
N ILE A 275 29.89 14.06 -16.57
CA ILE A 275 30.16 15.42 -17.06
C ILE A 275 31.55 15.86 -16.59
N LEU A 276 32.37 16.32 -17.53
CA LEU A 276 33.73 16.77 -17.26
C LEU A 276 34.00 18.17 -17.83
N PRO A 277 34.38 19.18 -17.02
CA PRO A 277 34.82 20.48 -17.53
C PRO A 277 36.03 20.34 -18.47
N ARG A 278 36.02 21.08 -19.59
CA ARG A 278 37.05 21.00 -20.64
C ARG A 278 38.33 21.80 -20.37
N TYR A 279 38.27 22.78 -19.48
CA TYR A 279 39.40 23.66 -19.20
C TYR A 279 39.65 23.78 -17.70
N ASP A 280 40.93 23.88 -17.36
CA ASP A 280 41.39 24.13 -16.00
C ASP A 280 41.49 25.65 -15.77
N VAL A 281 41.01 26.12 -14.62
CA VAL A 281 41.20 27.49 -14.17
C VAL A 281 42.29 27.46 -13.10
N ASN A 282 43.47 28.01 -13.40
CA ASN A 282 44.65 27.96 -12.51
C ASN A 282 45.12 26.54 -12.14
N GLY A 283 45.03 25.59 -13.09
CA GLY A 283 45.45 24.20 -12.87
C GLY A 283 44.46 23.35 -12.06
N VAL A 284 43.27 23.88 -11.74
CA VAL A 284 42.19 23.17 -11.05
C VAL A 284 40.93 23.22 -11.90
N ARG A 285 40.28 22.06 -12.08
CA ARG A 285 38.99 21.99 -12.76
C ARG A 285 37.90 22.68 -11.94
N PRO A 286 37.04 23.50 -12.57
CA PRO A 286 35.91 24.11 -11.88
C PRO A 286 35.01 23.05 -11.23
N PRO A 287 34.59 23.24 -9.97
CA PRO A 287 33.56 22.39 -9.37
C PRO A 287 32.21 22.64 -10.07
N ILE A 288 31.41 21.58 -10.24
CA ILE A 288 30.07 21.62 -10.85
C ILE A 288 29.03 20.93 -9.99
N GLY A 289 27.78 21.39 -10.08
CA GLY A 289 26.62 20.75 -9.46
C GLY A 289 26.44 21.04 -7.97
N GLN A 290 26.82 22.22 -7.51
CA GLN A 290 26.54 22.66 -6.14
C GLN A 290 25.02 22.73 -5.86
N ARG A 291 24.63 22.55 -4.60
CA ARG A 291 23.24 22.60 -4.11
C ARG A 291 23.14 23.43 -2.83
N THR A 292 23.77 24.60 -2.83
CA THR A 292 23.91 25.44 -1.63
C THR A 292 23.35 26.85 -1.79
N ARG A 293 23.54 27.49 -2.95
CA ARG A 293 23.13 28.88 -3.19
C ARG A 293 22.94 29.19 -4.67
N LEU A 294 22.51 30.41 -4.97
CA LEU A 294 22.47 30.93 -6.34
C LEU A 294 23.86 31.44 -6.72
N SER A 295 24.31 31.10 -7.93
CA SER A 295 25.53 31.63 -8.52
C SER A 295 25.33 33.06 -9.03
N LYS A 296 26.43 33.74 -9.38
CA LYS A 296 26.35 35.07 -10.00
C LYS A 296 25.65 35.01 -11.37
N GLY A 297 25.84 33.93 -12.14
CA GLY A 297 25.18 33.76 -13.43
C GLY A 297 23.69 33.49 -13.28
N ASP A 298 23.27 32.66 -12.32
CA ASP A 298 21.83 32.43 -12.04
C ASP A 298 21.11 33.76 -11.76
N ILE A 299 21.71 34.61 -10.91
CA ILE A 299 21.16 35.91 -10.52
C ILE A 299 21.12 36.86 -11.72
N ALA A 300 22.20 36.97 -12.48
CA ALA A 300 22.29 37.86 -13.63
C ALA A 300 21.30 37.46 -14.73
N GLN A 301 21.17 36.16 -14.99
CA GLN A 301 20.24 35.62 -15.97
C GLN A 301 18.79 35.87 -15.57
N ALA A 302 18.42 35.65 -14.30
CA ALA A 302 17.07 35.93 -13.80
C ALA A 302 16.76 37.43 -13.91
N ARG A 303 17.74 38.28 -13.58
CA ARG A 303 17.59 39.74 -13.69
C ARG A 303 17.33 40.19 -15.13
N LYS A 304 17.99 39.58 -16.10
CA LYS A 304 17.75 39.85 -17.52
C LYS A 304 16.39 39.31 -17.99
N LEU A 305 16.03 38.09 -17.59
CA LEU A 305 14.79 37.43 -17.99
C LEU A 305 13.56 38.24 -17.58
N TYR A 306 13.56 38.73 -16.34
CA TYR A 306 12.48 39.52 -15.76
C TYR A 306 12.68 41.04 -15.89
N LYS A 307 13.69 41.48 -16.66
CA LYS A 307 13.99 42.91 -16.92
C LYS A 307 14.06 43.73 -15.62
N CYS A 308 14.79 43.23 -14.63
CA CYS A 308 14.89 43.86 -13.33
C CYS A 308 15.45 45.30 -13.44
N PRO A 309 15.00 46.21 -12.56
CA PRO A 309 15.53 47.58 -12.49
C PRO A 309 17.04 47.60 -12.27
N ARG A 310 17.71 48.63 -12.81
CA ARG A 310 19.18 48.75 -12.74
C ARG A 310 19.68 49.07 -11.33
N CYS A 311 18.81 49.62 -10.49
CA CYS A 311 19.09 50.01 -9.12
C CYS A 311 17.87 49.76 -8.21
N GLY A 312 18.11 49.81 -6.91
CA GLY A 312 17.17 49.38 -5.89
C GLY A 312 17.44 47.95 -5.43
N ASP A 313 16.76 47.52 -4.38
CA ASP A 313 17.05 46.25 -3.71
C ASP A 313 15.80 45.61 -3.08
N SER A 314 15.88 44.31 -2.83
CA SER A 314 14.87 43.56 -2.07
C SER A 314 15.30 43.49 -0.61
N LEU A 315 14.68 44.33 0.22
CA LEU A 315 14.99 44.50 1.64
C LEU A 315 14.09 43.56 2.46
N GLN A 316 14.67 42.47 2.97
CA GLN A 316 13.95 41.42 3.70
C GLN A 316 14.24 41.37 5.20
N GLU A 317 15.15 42.21 5.69
CA GLU A 317 15.49 42.27 7.11
C GLU A 317 14.38 42.99 7.90
N SER A 318 14.27 42.69 9.19
CA SER A 318 13.29 43.31 10.09
C SER A 318 13.50 44.82 10.30
N SER A 319 14.68 45.35 9.97
CA SER A 319 14.94 46.79 9.92
C SER A 319 16.12 47.04 9.00
N GLY A 320 16.20 48.25 8.46
CA GLY A 320 17.30 48.60 7.57
C GLY A 320 17.23 50.04 7.11
N ASN A 321 18.33 50.51 6.52
CA ASN A 321 18.41 51.80 5.88
C ASN A 321 18.69 51.63 4.38
N PHE A 322 18.15 52.54 3.57
CA PHE A 322 18.43 52.59 2.15
C PHE A 322 18.36 54.02 1.65
N SER A 323 19.10 54.31 0.59
CA SER A 323 19.21 55.65 0.02
C SER A 323 19.17 55.60 -1.50
N SER A 324 18.83 56.74 -2.10
CA SER A 324 18.97 56.92 -3.55
C SER A 324 20.45 56.77 -3.94
N PRO A 325 20.75 56.14 -5.09
CA PRO A 325 22.14 55.99 -5.54
C PRO A 325 22.86 57.34 -5.65
N GLY A 326 24.10 57.39 -5.15
CA GLY A 326 24.91 58.60 -5.11
C GLY A 326 24.67 59.50 -3.89
N PHE A 327 23.67 59.22 -3.04
CA PHE A 327 23.48 59.96 -1.78
C PHE A 327 24.71 59.85 -0.85
N PRO A 328 25.17 60.95 -0.23
CA PRO A 328 24.60 62.30 -0.22
C PRO A 328 25.10 63.23 -1.34
N ASN A 329 25.92 62.73 -2.26
CA ASN A 329 26.59 63.50 -3.32
C ASN A 329 25.67 63.83 -4.52
N GLY A 330 24.44 63.32 -4.54
CA GLY A 330 23.44 63.54 -5.59
C GLY A 330 23.22 62.35 -6.49
N TYR A 331 21.98 62.21 -6.96
CA TYR A 331 21.56 61.13 -7.86
C TYR A 331 21.76 61.52 -9.34
N SER A 332 21.79 60.55 -10.24
CA SER A 332 21.90 60.80 -11.69
C SER A 332 20.54 61.10 -12.32
N ALA A 333 20.52 61.90 -13.38
CA ALA A 333 19.31 62.13 -14.17
C ALA A 333 18.81 60.83 -14.84
N TYR A 334 17.50 60.75 -15.10
CA TYR A 334 16.86 59.62 -15.79
C TYR A 334 16.99 58.26 -15.08
N MET A 335 17.14 58.28 -13.75
CA MET A 335 17.21 57.06 -12.94
C MET A 335 15.85 56.43 -12.68
N HIS A 336 15.85 55.11 -12.60
CA HIS A 336 14.69 54.31 -12.23
C HIS A 336 15.13 53.19 -11.28
N CYS A 337 14.83 53.37 -10.00
CA CYS A 337 15.16 52.41 -8.95
C CYS A 337 13.90 51.92 -8.26
N ILE A 338 13.88 50.64 -7.89
CA ILE A 338 12.76 50.04 -7.17
C ILE A 338 13.28 49.29 -5.96
N TRP A 339 12.79 49.64 -4.77
CA TRP A 339 12.98 48.87 -3.55
C TRP A 339 11.72 48.10 -3.21
N ARG A 340 11.90 46.86 -2.78
CA ARG A 340 10.82 46.00 -2.27
C ARG A 340 11.14 45.70 -0.82
N ILE A 341 10.34 46.21 0.11
CA ILE A 341 10.46 45.83 1.51
C ILE A 341 9.49 44.68 1.75
N SER A 342 10.00 43.54 2.20
CA SER A 342 9.19 42.35 2.49
C SER A 342 9.61 41.78 3.83
N VAL A 343 8.79 42.04 4.85
CA VAL A 343 9.00 41.54 6.22
C VAL A 343 8.12 40.31 6.46
N THR A 344 8.11 39.80 7.69
CA THR A 344 7.40 38.57 8.02
C THR A 344 5.89 38.76 7.90
N PRO A 345 5.14 37.81 7.32
CA PRO A 345 3.68 37.85 7.30
C PRO A 345 3.08 38.11 8.69
N GLY A 346 2.21 39.12 8.79
CA GLY A 346 1.61 39.56 10.06
C GLY A 346 2.35 40.71 10.76
N GLU A 347 3.52 41.10 10.27
CA GLU A 347 4.18 42.36 10.63
C GLU A 347 3.72 43.51 9.73
N LYS A 348 3.87 44.75 10.20
CA LYS A 348 3.73 45.97 9.42
C LYS A 348 5.07 46.67 9.33
N ILE A 349 5.24 47.50 8.32
CA ILE A 349 6.46 48.26 8.06
C ILE A 349 6.16 49.71 8.40
N ILE A 350 6.97 50.28 9.29
CA ILE A 350 7.08 51.71 9.46
C ILE A 350 8.29 52.20 8.65
N LEU A 351 8.05 53.13 7.73
CA LEU A 351 9.06 53.74 6.86
C LEU A 351 9.19 55.22 7.23
N ASN A 352 10.41 55.64 7.54
CA ASN A 352 10.71 57.01 7.92
C ASN A 352 11.84 57.58 7.04
N PHE A 353 11.62 58.78 6.49
CA PHE A 353 12.64 59.46 5.70
C PHE A 353 13.52 60.30 6.62
N THR A 354 14.82 60.01 6.62
CA THR A 354 15.83 60.75 7.39
C THR A 354 16.35 61.98 6.64
N SER A 355 16.33 61.94 5.31
CA SER A 355 16.74 63.04 4.44
C SER A 355 16.01 62.93 3.09
N MET A 356 15.63 64.06 2.50
CA MET A 356 15.06 64.14 1.16
C MET A 356 15.44 65.48 0.53
N ASP A 357 15.96 65.43 -0.69
CA ASP A 357 16.29 66.57 -1.54
C ASP A 357 16.19 66.12 -3.00
N LEU A 358 14.97 66.23 -3.53
CA LEU A 358 14.58 65.85 -4.89
C LEU A 358 14.08 67.07 -5.65
N TYR A 359 14.21 67.07 -6.98
CA TYR A 359 13.71 68.17 -7.79
C TYR A 359 12.21 68.45 -7.56
N ARG A 360 11.90 69.63 -7.03
CA ARG A 360 10.53 70.03 -6.68
C ARG A 360 9.73 70.31 -7.94
N SER A 361 8.59 69.65 -8.08
CA SER A 361 7.65 69.87 -9.20
C SER A 361 6.20 69.75 -8.76
N HIS A 362 5.29 70.36 -9.53
CA HIS A 362 3.85 70.24 -9.25
C HIS A 362 3.42 68.77 -9.35
N LEU A 363 2.73 68.27 -8.32
CA LEU A 363 2.33 66.87 -8.17
C LEU A 363 3.46 65.84 -8.28
N CYS A 364 4.72 66.29 -8.12
CA CYS A 364 5.91 65.46 -8.25
C CYS A 364 5.97 64.70 -9.60
N TRP A 365 5.67 65.39 -10.71
CA TRP A 365 5.68 64.79 -12.04
C TRP A 365 7.06 64.38 -12.55
N TYR A 366 8.10 65.11 -12.18
CA TYR A 366 9.47 64.83 -12.66
C TYR A 366 10.17 63.82 -11.75
N ASP A 367 10.86 64.31 -10.72
CA ASP A 367 11.62 63.47 -9.80
C ASP A 367 10.78 63.19 -8.57
N HIS A 368 10.58 61.92 -8.26
CA HIS A 368 9.71 61.54 -7.15
C HIS A 368 10.07 60.17 -6.56
N VAL A 369 9.72 60.01 -5.28
CA VAL A 369 9.62 58.72 -4.61
C VAL A 369 8.15 58.40 -4.41
N GLU A 370 7.72 57.27 -4.96
CA GLU A 370 6.38 56.73 -4.86
C GLU A 370 6.38 55.51 -3.94
N ILE A 371 5.50 55.53 -2.93
CA ILE A 371 5.35 54.42 -1.99
C ILE A 371 3.97 53.79 -2.16
N ARG A 372 3.94 52.48 -2.38
CA ARG A 372 2.72 51.67 -2.53
C ARG A 372 2.65 50.58 -1.47
N ASP A 373 1.43 50.33 -1.02
CA ASP A 373 1.09 49.39 0.05
C ASP A 373 0.84 47.98 -0.48
N GLY A 374 1.93 47.25 -0.74
CA GLY A 374 1.87 45.89 -1.30
C GLY A 374 3.14 45.52 -2.05
N TYR A 375 3.05 44.51 -2.91
CA TYR A 375 4.22 43.88 -3.54
C TYR A 375 4.57 44.38 -4.95
N TRP A 376 3.71 45.20 -5.58
CA TRP A 376 3.83 45.58 -6.99
C TRP A 376 3.26 46.96 -7.32
N ARG A 377 3.54 47.44 -8.54
CA ARG A 377 3.19 48.78 -9.04
C ARG A 377 1.69 49.12 -9.07
N LYS A 378 0.78 48.14 -9.00
CA LYS A 378 -0.67 48.39 -8.96
C LYS A 378 -1.24 48.40 -7.53
N ALA A 379 -0.40 48.18 -6.53
CA ALA A 379 -0.82 48.25 -5.13
C ALA A 379 -1.30 49.67 -4.75
N PRO A 380 -2.16 49.81 -3.72
CA PRO A 380 -2.67 51.09 -3.25
C PRO A 380 -1.55 52.11 -3.00
N LEU A 381 -1.72 53.34 -3.52
CA LEU A 381 -0.74 54.41 -3.35
C LEU A 381 -0.83 54.99 -1.93
N LYS A 382 0.29 54.99 -1.18
CA LYS A 382 0.39 55.69 0.11
C LYS A 382 0.75 57.16 -0.08
N GLY A 383 1.62 57.45 -1.04
CA GLY A 383 1.98 58.81 -1.39
C GLY A 383 3.07 58.89 -2.43
N ARG A 384 3.17 60.07 -3.04
CA ARG A 384 4.24 60.45 -3.97
C ARG A 384 4.90 61.73 -3.44
N PHE A 385 6.21 61.70 -3.29
CA PHE A 385 6.98 62.72 -2.58
C PHE A 385 8.13 63.26 -3.44
N CYS A 386 8.37 64.56 -3.35
CA CYS A 386 9.44 65.30 -4.03
C CYS A 386 9.75 66.61 -3.28
N GLY A 387 10.83 67.29 -3.64
CA GLY A 387 11.31 68.47 -2.91
C GLY A 387 12.18 68.08 -1.72
N ASP A 388 12.19 68.95 -0.72
CA ASP A 388 13.03 68.90 0.49
C ASP A 388 12.24 68.63 1.78
N LYS A 389 10.90 68.61 1.70
CA LYS A 389 10.04 68.36 2.85
C LYS A 389 9.95 66.87 3.14
N LEU A 390 10.36 66.46 4.34
CA LEU A 390 10.20 65.09 4.81
C LEU A 390 8.70 64.74 4.99
N PRO A 391 8.24 63.58 4.50
CA PRO A 391 6.90 63.08 4.80
C PRO A 391 6.81 62.55 6.24
N GLU A 392 5.58 62.50 6.76
CA GLU A 392 5.29 61.81 8.02
C GLU A 392 5.60 60.30 7.91
N PRO A 393 5.91 59.61 9.02
CA PRO A 393 6.17 58.18 9.02
C PRO A 393 5.05 57.38 8.36
N ILE A 394 5.41 56.58 7.36
CA ILE A 394 4.47 55.81 6.54
C ILE A 394 4.34 54.42 7.13
N ILE A 395 3.11 54.01 7.46
CA ILE A 395 2.81 52.68 7.99
C ILE A 395 2.06 51.86 6.93
N SER A 396 2.59 50.69 6.60
CA SER A 396 1.94 49.73 5.70
C SER A 396 0.70 49.10 6.35
N THR A 397 -0.22 48.59 5.53
CA THR A 397 -1.35 47.78 6.06
C THR A 397 -0.95 46.35 6.37
N ASP A 398 0.07 45.83 5.67
CA ASP A 398 0.56 44.46 5.77
C ASP A 398 2.11 44.43 5.68
N SER A 399 2.69 43.26 5.45
CA SER A 399 4.10 42.94 5.50
C SER A 399 4.94 43.35 4.28
N ARG A 400 4.38 44.10 3.32
CA ARG A 400 5.09 44.48 2.07
C ARG A 400 4.88 45.94 1.67
N LEU A 401 5.97 46.59 1.25
CA LEU A 401 5.96 47.91 0.60
C LEU A 401 6.72 47.86 -0.72
N TRP A 402 6.17 48.52 -1.73
CA TRP A 402 6.82 48.71 -3.02
C TRP A 402 7.15 50.20 -3.18
N ILE A 403 8.42 50.50 -3.40
CA ILE A 403 8.95 51.87 -3.42
C ILE A 403 9.64 52.11 -4.75
N GLU A 404 9.20 53.10 -5.50
CA GLU A 404 9.81 53.49 -6.77
C GLU A 404 10.40 54.89 -6.66
N PHE A 405 11.67 55.01 -7.00
CA PHE A 405 12.30 56.29 -7.27
C PHE A 405 12.47 56.46 -8.77
N ARG A 406 11.93 57.55 -9.29
CA ARG A 406 12.07 57.91 -10.69
C ARG A 406 12.59 59.33 -10.79
N SER A 407 13.69 59.51 -11.51
CA SER A 407 14.18 60.82 -11.95
C SER A 407 13.97 60.94 -13.45
N SER A 408 13.51 62.10 -13.89
CA SER A 408 13.31 62.42 -15.31
C SER A 408 13.69 63.84 -15.68
N SER A 409 14.11 64.65 -14.68
CA SER A 409 14.62 65.99 -14.89
C SER A 409 16.14 65.98 -15.14
N ASN A 410 16.64 67.06 -15.75
CA ASN A 410 18.08 67.34 -15.87
C ASN A 410 18.68 67.95 -14.61
N TRP A 411 17.85 68.31 -13.62
CA TRP A 411 18.25 69.00 -12.40
C TRP A 411 18.19 68.02 -11.24
N VAL A 412 19.34 67.65 -10.69
CA VAL A 412 19.44 66.63 -9.65
C VAL A 412 19.67 67.26 -8.28
N GLY A 413 19.00 66.73 -7.25
CA GLY A 413 19.25 67.06 -5.84
C GLY A 413 20.20 66.04 -5.19
N LYS A 414 20.42 66.17 -3.87
CA LYS A 414 21.26 65.22 -3.11
C LYS A 414 20.65 63.81 -3.02
N GLY A 415 19.34 63.68 -3.23
CA GLY A 415 18.61 62.41 -3.16
C GLY A 415 17.86 62.22 -1.85
N PHE A 416 17.63 60.98 -1.45
CA PHE A 416 16.94 60.66 -0.20
C PHE A 416 17.63 59.54 0.57
N SER A 417 17.37 59.49 1.87
CA SER A 417 17.76 58.39 2.76
C SER A 417 16.58 58.07 3.68
N ALA A 418 16.22 56.79 3.75
CA ALA A 418 15.11 56.29 4.55
C ALA A 418 15.55 55.11 5.42
N VAL A 419 14.89 55.00 6.57
CA VAL A 419 15.01 53.87 7.49
C VAL A 419 13.65 53.21 7.60
N TYR A 420 13.63 51.88 7.62
CA TYR A 420 12.41 51.11 7.84
C TYR A 420 12.59 50.15 9.02
N GLU A 421 11.48 49.86 9.69
CA GLU A 421 11.42 48.87 10.75
C GLU A 421 10.13 48.05 10.63
N ALA A 422 10.24 46.74 10.86
CA ALA A 422 9.15 45.81 11.02
C ALA A 422 8.63 45.91 12.45
N ILE A 423 7.35 46.27 12.57
CA ILE A 423 6.60 46.26 13.81
C ILE A 423 5.65 45.07 13.80
N CYS A 424 5.62 44.31 14.87
CA CYS A 424 4.74 43.16 15.03
C CYS A 424 3.55 43.51 15.93
N GLY A 425 2.41 42.86 15.71
CA GLY A 425 1.19 43.08 16.48
C GLY A 425 0.18 44.03 15.83
N GLY A 426 -0.84 44.41 16.61
CA GLY A 426 -1.95 45.26 16.22
C GLY A 426 -3.29 44.53 16.12
N GLU A 427 -4.32 45.25 15.64
CA GLU A 427 -5.65 44.67 15.41
C GLU A 427 -5.74 43.95 14.07
N VAL A 428 -6.26 42.73 14.10
CA VAL A 428 -6.47 41.85 12.94
C VAL A 428 -7.97 41.52 12.86
N LYS A 429 -8.68 42.15 11.92
CA LYS A 429 -10.12 41.95 11.67
C LYS A 429 -10.31 41.16 10.38
N LYS A 430 -10.16 39.84 10.46
CA LYS A 430 -10.28 38.91 9.32
C LYS A 430 -10.93 37.62 9.83
N ASP A 431 -11.69 36.94 8.97
CA ASP A 431 -12.29 35.64 9.29
C ASP A 431 -11.28 34.48 9.24
N ASN A 432 -10.12 34.70 8.61
CA ASN A 432 -9.02 33.74 8.58
C ASN A 432 -7.70 34.45 8.27
N GLY A 433 -6.59 33.83 8.66
CA GLY A 433 -5.26 34.33 8.36
C GLY A 433 -4.20 33.59 9.15
N GLN A 434 -2.98 34.14 9.12
CA GLN A 434 -1.83 33.57 9.79
C GLN A 434 -1.11 34.64 10.59
N ILE A 435 -0.64 34.26 11.78
CA ILE A 435 0.23 35.04 12.65
C ILE A 435 1.56 34.29 12.76
N GLN A 436 2.66 34.98 12.56
CA GLN A 436 4.00 34.42 12.70
C GLN A 436 4.79 35.24 13.71
N SER A 437 5.74 34.60 14.38
CA SER A 437 6.76 35.32 15.15
C SER A 437 7.58 36.21 14.21
N PRO A 438 8.13 37.33 14.71
CA PRO A 438 9.04 38.17 13.93
C PRO A 438 10.15 37.36 13.29
N ASN A 439 10.46 37.67 12.04
CA ASN A 439 11.53 37.10 11.21
C ASN A 439 11.35 35.64 10.74
N TYR A 440 10.26 34.96 11.12
CA TYR A 440 9.96 33.58 10.70
C TYR A 440 10.07 33.41 9.16
N PRO A 441 10.67 32.32 8.63
CA PRO A 441 11.13 31.12 9.32
C PRO A 441 12.54 31.20 9.92
N ASP A 442 13.23 32.33 9.78
CA ASP A 442 14.54 32.53 10.40
C ASP A 442 14.37 32.90 11.88
N ASP A 443 15.47 32.84 12.65
CA ASP A 443 15.39 33.06 14.09
C ASP A 443 14.80 34.44 14.45
N TYR A 444 13.88 34.48 15.41
CA TYR A 444 13.28 35.74 15.88
C TYR A 444 14.34 36.66 16.52
N ARG A 445 14.07 37.97 16.53
CA ARG A 445 14.99 38.93 17.15
C ARG A 445 14.85 38.95 18.68
N PRO A 446 15.93 39.22 19.43
CA PRO A 446 15.87 39.39 20.87
C PRO A 446 15.12 40.68 21.27
N ASN A 447 14.60 40.72 22.51
CA ASN A 447 13.91 41.85 23.13
C ASN A 447 12.67 42.35 22.37
N LYS A 448 11.93 41.45 21.71
CA LYS A 448 10.70 41.80 20.99
C LYS A 448 9.47 41.53 21.84
N VAL A 449 8.49 42.44 21.76
CA VAL A 449 7.16 42.28 22.35
C VAL A 449 6.13 42.55 21.27
N CYS A 450 5.39 41.50 20.88
CA CYS A 450 4.37 41.55 19.85
C CYS A 450 3.01 41.25 20.45
N MET A 451 2.01 42.09 20.19
CA MET A 451 0.65 41.89 20.72
C MET A 451 -0.37 41.94 19.60
N TRP A 452 -1.10 40.85 19.37
CA TRP A 452 -2.14 40.77 18.35
C TRP A 452 -3.54 40.70 19.00
N LYS A 453 -4.46 41.49 18.45
CA LYS A 453 -5.89 41.44 18.77
C LYS A 453 -6.64 40.92 17.56
N ILE A 454 -6.99 39.63 17.58
CA ILE A 454 -7.65 38.99 16.45
C ILE A 454 -9.15 39.02 16.71
N THR A 455 -9.92 39.46 15.71
CA THR A 455 -11.38 39.51 15.76
C THR A 455 -11.96 38.94 14.47
N VAL A 456 -12.80 37.91 14.61
CA VAL A 456 -13.57 37.31 13.51
C VAL A 456 -14.99 37.85 13.50
N ALA A 457 -15.77 37.51 12.47
CA ALA A 457 -17.19 37.87 12.38
C ALA A 457 -17.99 37.54 13.66
N GLN A 458 -19.00 38.37 13.94
CA GLN A 458 -19.85 38.22 15.11
C GLN A 458 -20.66 36.92 15.03
N GLY A 459 -20.83 36.23 16.18
CA GLY A 459 -21.51 34.94 16.26
C GLY A 459 -20.64 33.71 15.99
N TYR A 460 -19.33 33.92 15.77
CA TYR A 460 -18.33 32.85 15.61
C TYR A 460 -17.29 32.93 16.74
N HIS A 461 -16.55 31.84 16.90
CA HIS A 461 -15.38 31.75 17.77
C HIS A 461 -14.10 31.90 16.94
N VAL A 462 -12.97 32.15 17.60
CA VAL A 462 -11.65 32.11 16.97
C VAL A 462 -11.03 30.74 17.22
N GLY A 463 -10.79 29.98 16.16
CA GLY A 463 -9.93 28.80 16.19
C GLY A 463 -8.49 29.20 15.89
N LEU A 464 -7.54 28.68 16.65
CA LEU A 464 -6.09 28.89 16.47
C LEU A 464 -5.39 27.53 16.40
N THR A 465 -4.59 27.33 15.36
CA THR A 465 -3.82 26.10 15.12
C THR A 465 -2.37 26.42 14.82
N PHE A 466 -1.42 25.68 15.37
CA PHE A 466 0.01 25.93 15.15
C PHE A 466 0.54 25.08 14.00
N GLN A 467 1.24 25.67 13.03
CA GLN A 467 1.94 24.95 11.96
C GLN A 467 3.37 24.57 12.37
N SER A 468 4.03 25.44 13.13
CA SER A 468 5.37 25.26 13.70
C SER A 468 5.46 26.02 15.01
N PHE A 469 6.30 25.52 15.92
CA PHE A 469 6.50 26.13 17.23
C PHE A 469 7.88 25.77 17.79
N GLU A 470 8.80 26.72 17.76
CA GLU A 470 10.16 26.61 18.28
C GLU A 470 10.53 27.92 18.98
N ILE A 471 10.30 27.97 20.29
CA ILE A 471 10.65 29.09 21.16
C ILE A 471 11.65 28.59 22.21
N GLU A 472 12.49 29.46 22.76
CA GLU A 472 13.40 29.08 23.83
C GLU A 472 12.69 28.27 24.93
N ARG A 473 13.27 27.13 25.29
CA ARG A 473 12.67 26.22 26.25
C ARG A 473 13.02 26.64 27.67
N HIS A 474 12.00 26.78 28.52
CA HIS A 474 12.15 26.96 29.96
C HIS A 474 10.96 26.35 30.69
N ASP A 475 11.15 25.74 31.87
CA ASP A 475 10.10 24.98 32.58
C ASP A 475 8.84 25.82 32.88
N ASN A 476 9.03 27.10 33.19
CA ASN A 476 7.93 28.05 33.44
C ASN A 476 7.75 29.10 32.31
N CYS A 477 8.37 28.91 31.15
CA CYS A 477 8.34 29.86 30.03
C CYS A 477 8.66 31.32 30.44
N ALA A 478 9.70 31.48 31.27
CA ALA A 478 10.06 32.74 31.90
C ALA A 478 10.88 33.67 30.99
N TYR A 479 11.65 33.08 30.08
CA TYR A 479 12.42 33.79 29.06
C TYR A 479 11.49 34.11 27.88
N ASP A 480 11.62 33.39 26.76
CA ASP A 480 10.78 33.59 25.60
C ASP A 480 9.46 32.81 25.71
N TYR A 481 8.35 33.44 25.33
CA TYR A 481 7.04 32.79 25.39
C TYR A 481 6.00 33.41 24.47
N LEU A 482 5.02 32.58 24.09
CA LEU A 482 3.76 33.00 23.50
C LEU A 482 2.64 32.83 24.52
N GLU A 483 1.93 33.92 24.82
CA GLU A 483 0.79 33.97 25.70
C GLU A 483 -0.49 34.18 24.89
N VAL A 484 -1.52 33.38 25.17
CA VAL A 484 -2.80 33.44 24.46
C VAL A 484 -3.93 33.58 25.48
N ARG A 485 -4.83 34.55 25.26
CA ARG A 485 -5.94 34.89 26.18
C ARG A 485 -7.27 34.96 25.44
N ASP A 486 -8.32 34.53 26.14
CA ASP A 486 -9.70 34.45 25.63
C ASP A 486 -10.44 35.79 25.73
N GLY A 487 -10.29 36.63 24.72
CA GLY A 487 -10.90 37.96 24.67
C GLY A 487 -10.04 38.95 23.91
N ASN A 488 -10.09 40.24 24.26
CA ASN A 488 -9.47 41.32 23.49
C ASN A 488 -8.40 42.12 24.25
N SER A 489 -8.09 41.76 25.49
CA SER A 489 -7.17 42.50 26.36
C SER A 489 -6.25 41.58 27.17
N GLU A 490 -5.23 42.18 27.78
CA GLU A 490 -4.30 41.49 28.69
C GLU A 490 -4.98 41.00 29.99
N SER A 491 -6.13 41.59 30.34
CA SER A 491 -6.95 41.17 31.49
C SER A 491 -7.89 39.99 31.18
N SER A 492 -7.97 39.57 29.92
CA SER A 492 -8.81 38.42 29.51
C SER A 492 -8.30 37.10 30.12
N PRO A 493 -9.18 36.11 30.33
CA PRO A 493 -8.79 34.79 30.85
C PRO A 493 -7.62 34.17 30.06
N LEU A 494 -6.64 33.62 30.77
CA LEU A 494 -5.48 32.98 30.16
C LEU A 494 -5.87 31.60 29.59
N LEU A 495 -5.67 31.41 28.28
CA LEU A 495 -5.84 30.11 27.62
C LEU A 495 -4.55 29.29 27.73
N GLY A 496 -3.39 29.93 27.62
CA GLY A 496 -2.12 29.28 27.86
C GLY A 496 -0.91 30.19 27.64
N ARG A 497 0.23 29.74 28.18
CA ARG A 497 1.55 30.33 27.99
C ARG A 497 2.49 29.22 27.54
N PHE A 498 3.10 29.41 26.38
CA PHE A 498 3.79 28.35 25.63
C PHE A 498 5.22 28.75 25.32
N CYS A 499 6.14 27.79 25.40
CA CYS A 499 7.55 27.92 25.06
C CYS A 499 8.13 26.51 24.78
N GLY A 500 9.37 26.44 24.28
CA GLY A 500 9.99 25.17 23.88
C GLY A 500 9.63 24.72 22.46
N TYR A 501 9.74 23.41 22.23
CA TYR A 501 9.64 22.79 20.89
C TYR A 501 8.35 21.97 20.71
N ASP A 502 7.60 21.75 21.78
CA ASP A 502 6.35 21.00 21.72
C ASP A 502 5.27 21.92 21.16
N LYS A 503 4.70 21.52 20.03
CA LYS A 503 3.63 22.28 19.39
C LYS A 503 2.42 22.36 20.33
N PRO A 504 1.89 23.58 20.64
CA PRO A 504 0.68 23.70 21.44
C PRO A 504 -0.52 23.02 20.80
N ASP A 505 -1.41 22.51 21.63
CA ASP A 505 -2.71 22.00 21.21
C ASP A 505 -3.53 23.12 20.54
N ASP A 506 -4.45 22.72 19.67
CA ASP A 506 -5.32 23.65 18.96
C ASP A 506 -6.26 24.38 19.95
N ILE A 507 -6.35 25.70 19.83
CA ILE A 507 -7.02 26.57 20.82
C ILE A 507 -8.33 27.11 20.23
N LYS A 508 -9.41 27.05 21.01
CA LYS A 508 -10.71 27.66 20.70
C LYS A 508 -11.03 28.76 21.72
N SER A 509 -11.39 29.95 21.26
CA SER A 509 -11.88 31.02 22.14
C SER A 509 -13.37 30.85 22.48
N SER A 510 -13.82 31.42 23.60
CA SER A 510 -15.25 31.48 23.97
C SER A 510 -15.98 32.67 23.33
N SER A 511 -15.25 33.64 22.78
CA SER A 511 -15.80 34.81 22.08
C SER A 511 -15.30 34.90 20.63
N ASN A 512 -15.75 35.89 19.86
CA ASN A 512 -15.22 36.18 18.52
C ASN A 512 -13.86 36.90 18.53
N GLN A 513 -13.20 36.96 19.69
CA GLN A 513 -11.95 37.68 19.89
C GLN A 513 -10.93 36.82 20.66
N ILE A 514 -9.66 36.91 20.26
CA ILE A 514 -8.53 36.35 21.00
C ILE A 514 -7.40 37.37 21.05
N TRP A 515 -6.67 37.38 22.17
CA TRP A 515 -5.53 38.25 22.39
C TRP A 515 -4.27 37.39 22.52
N MET A 516 -3.24 37.73 21.76
CA MET A 516 -1.98 36.99 21.73
C MET A 516 -0.81 37.93 22.01
N LYS A 517 0.15 37.49 22.83
CA LYS A 517 1.36 38.24 23.16
C LYS A 517 2.59 37.34 23.06
N PHE A 518 3.52 37.69 22.18
CA PHE A 518 4.83 37.06 22.11
C PHE A 518 5.87 37.97 22.75
N VAL A 519 6.76 37.40 23.58
CA VAL A 519 7.87 38.09 24.23
C VAL A 519 9.14 37.29 23.99
N SER A 520 10.22 37.98 23.60
CA SER A 520 11.58 37.45 23.58
C SER A 520 12.53 38.27 24.47
N ASP A 521 13.51 37.61 25.07
CA ASP A 521 14.53 38.18 25.93
C ASP A 521 15.81 38.54 25.14
N GLY A 522 16.89 38.89 25.85
CA GLY A 522 18.14 39.34 25.24
C GLY A 522 19.00 38.25 24.58
N SER A 523 18.62 36.97 24.69
CA SER A 523 19.44 35.83 24.31
C SER A 523 18.63 34.69 23.68
N VAL A 524 19.34 33.64 23.21
CA VAL A 524 18.80 32.37 22.71
C VAL A 524 17.56 32.49 21.81
N ASN A 525 17.78 32.89 20.56
CA ASN A 525 16.71 32.94 19.57
C ASN A 525 16.53 31.60 18.84
N LYS A 526 15.31 31.35 18.37
CA LYS A 526 14.90 30.17 17.60
C LYS A 526 14.03 30.59 16.43
N ALA A 527 13.70 29.65 15.54
CA ALA A 527 12.88 29.92 14.35
C ALA A 527 11.51 30.56 14.69
N GLY A 528 10.98 30.31 15.89
CA GLY A 528 9.74 30.90 16.37
C GLY A 528 8.51 30.09 16.00
N PHE A 529 7.39 30.73 15.71
CA PHE A 529 6.12 30.05 15.47
C PHE A 529 5.39 30.59 14.25
N ALA A 530 4.57 29.71 13.65
CA ALA A 530 3.56 30.10 12.67
C ALA A 530 2.22 29.50 13.09
N ALA A 531 1.22 30.34 13.32
CA ALA A 531 -0.11 29.96 13.78
C ALA A 531 -1.20 30.46 12.83
N ASN A 532 -2.10 29.58 12.42
CA ASN A 532 -3.27 29.95 11.63
C ASN A 532 -4.43 30.24 12.56
N PHE A 533 -5.13 31.35 12.29
CA PHE A 533 -6.42 31.63 12.89
C PHE A 533 -7.52 31.57 11.85
N PHE A 534 -8.72 31.16 12.27
CA PHE A 534 -9.90 31.11 11.43
C PHE A 534 -11.16 31.24 12.28
N LYS A 535 -12.27 31.62 11.64
CA LYS A 535 -13.59 31.58 12.25
C LYS A 535 -13.97 30.13 12.50
N GLU A 536 -14.30 29.86 13.74
CA GLU A 536 -14.72 28.58 14.24
C GLU A 536 -16.22 28.64 14.55
N MET A 537 -16.96 27.65 14.07
CA MET A 537 -18.37 27.47 14.37
C MET A 537 -18.55 26.06 14.90
N ASP A 538 -19.48 25.87 15.84
CA ASP A 538 -19.89 24.51 16.21
C ASP A 538 -21.00 24.06 15.25
N GLU A 539 -20.65 23.38 14.15
CA GLU A 539 -21.65 22.93 13.18
C GLU A 539 -22.58 21.85 13.74
N CYS A 540 -22.15 21.12 14.78
CA CYS A 540 -22.96 20.11 15.45
C CYS A 540 -24.04 20.70 16.36
N SER A 541 -23.85 21.93 16.83
CA SER A 541 -24.86 22.68 17.60
C SER A 541 -26.06 23.16 16.77
N ARG A 542 -26.01 23.00 15.44
CA ARG A 542 -27.10 23.39 14.53
C ARG A 542 -28.26 22.38 14.61
N PRO A 543 -29.50 22.81 14.28
CA PRO A 543 -30.68 21.93 14.31
C PRO A 543 -30.57 20.69 13.40
N ASP A 544 -29.74 20.76 12.36
CA ASP A 544 -29.50 19.67 11.41
C ASP A 544 -28.36 18.71 11.83
N ASN A 545 -27.77 18.85 13.03
CA ASN A 545 -26.71 17.98 13.55
C ASN A 545 -25.53 17.82 12.56
N GLY A 546 -25.11 18.92 11.91
CA GLY A 546 -24.10 18.88 10.84
C GLY A 546 -24.50 18.05 9.61
N ARG A 547 -25.76 17.66 9.46
CA ARG A 547 -26.26 16.66 8.49
C ARG A 547 -25.60 15.29 8.65
N CYS A 548 -25.15 14.97 9.85
CA CYS A 548 -24.68 13.63 10.20
C CYS A 548 -25.86 12.72 10.49
N GLU A 549 -25.83 11.50 9.94
CA GLU A 549 -26.91 10.53 10.15
C GLU A 549 -27.08 10.14 11.62
N GLN A 550 -25.96 9.93 12.32
CA GLN A 550 -25.95 9.50 13.73
C GLN A 550 -25.29 10.55 14.63
N ARG A 551 -23.95 10.54 14.76
CA ARG A 551 -23.23 11.40 15.69
C ARG A 551 -22.45 12.47 14.94
N CYS A 552 -22.67 13.75 15.28
CA CYS A 552 -21.80 14.82 14.83
C CYS A 552 -20.69 15.06 15.86
N VAL A 553 -19.45 15.15 15.41
CA VAL A 553 -18.30 15.48 16.25
C VAL A 553 -17.68 16.77 15.73
N ASN A 554 -17.85 17.85 16.49
CA ASN A 554 -17.26 19.13 16.13
C ASN A 554 -15.74 19.03 16.24
N THR A 555 -15.03 19.54 15.23
CA THR A 555 -13.56 19.64 15.22
C THR A 555 -13.18 21.11 15.07
N LEU A 556 -11.92 21.47 15.31
CA LEU A 556 -11.53 22.87 15.12
C LEU A 556 -11.40 23.17 13.62
N GLY A 557 -12.25 24.05 13.10
CA GLY A 557 -12.33 24.52 11.72
C GLY A 557 -13.23 23.69 10.82
N SER A 558 -13.89 22.66 11.37
CA SER A 558 -14.77 21.76 10.63
C SER A 558 -15.56 20.86 11.59
N TYR A 559 -16.30 19.90 11.06
CA TYR A 559 -16.89 18.84 11.85
C TYR A 559 -16.79 17.53 11.08
N LYS A 560 -16.86 16.41 11.80
CA LYS A 560 -16.94 15.09 11.19
C LYS A 560 -18.13 14.33 11.71
N CYS A 561 -18.76 13.57 10.83
CA CYS A 561 -19.74 12.60 11.25
C CYS A 561 -19.02 11.37 11.81
N ALA A 562 -19.62 10.80 12.84
CA ALA A 562 -19.21 9.55 13.46
C ALA A 562 -20.45 8.68 13.61
N CYS A 563 -20.21 7.39 13.63
CA CYS A 563 -21.27 6.41 13.75
C CYS A 563 -21.23 5.75 15.13
N ASP A 564 -22.39 5.25 15.55
CA ASP A 564 -22.53 4.47 16.76
C ASP A 564 -21.87 3.09 16.59
N PRO A 565 -21.46 2.43 17.69
CA PRO A 565 -20.83 1.11 17.62
C PRO A 565 -21.65 0.11 16.80
N GLY A 566 -21.04 -0.48 15.76
CA GLY A 566 -21.70 -1.35 14.78
C GLY A 566 -21.87 -0.73 13.39
N TYR A 567 -21.53 0.54 13.23
CA TYR A 567 -21.58 1.26 11.96
C TYR A 567 -20.25 1.98 11.65
N GLU A 568 -19.87 2.04 10.38
CA GLU A 568 -18.74 2.79 9.84
C GLU A 568 -19.24 3.91 8.94
N LEU A 569 -18.43 4.96 8.80
CA LEU A 569 -18.82 6.11 8.01
C LEU A 569 -18.78 5.75 6.52
N ALA A 570 -19.91 5.88 5.84
CA ALA A 570 -20.04 5.60 4.41
C ALA A 570 -19.16 6.54 3.57
N ALA A 571 -19.00 6.21 2.28
CA ALA A 571 -18.15 6.97 1.36
C ALA A 571 -18.51 8.47 1.25
N ASP A 572 -19.75 8.86 1.55
CA ASP A 572 -20.22 10.25 1.56
C ASP A 572 -19.78 11.05 2.80
N LYS A 573 -19.10 10.38 3.75
CA LYS A 573 -18.62 10.92 5.04
C LYS A 573 -19.73 11.49 5.94
N ARG A 574 -20.98 11.12 5.70
CA ARG A 574 -22.16 11.61 6.44
C ARG A 574 -23.09 10.50 6.92
N SER A 575 -23.31 9.51 6.04
CA SER A 575 -24.11 8.35 6.35
C SER A 575 -23.31 7.27 7.07
N CYS A 576 -24.02 6.42 7.78
CA CYS A 576 -23.45 5.33 8.56
C CYS A 576 -23.87 4.00 7.93
N GLU A 577 -22.90 3.25 7.40
CA GLU A 577 -23.11 1.90 6.89
C GLU A 577 -22.70 0.85 7.94
N ALA A 578 -23.18 -0.38 7.84
CA ALA A 578 -22.84 -1.41 8.82
C ALA A 578 -21.33 -1.70 8.79
N ALA A 579 -20.63 -1.40 9.90
CA ALA A 579 -19.22 -1.74 10.05
C ALA A 579 -19.09 -3.26 10.13
N CYS A 580 -18.05 -3.81 9.50
CA CYS A 580 -17.73 -5.22 9.64
C CYS A 580 -16.26 -5.41 10.05
N GLY A 581 -16.02 -6.30 11.01
CA GLY A 581 -14.69 -6.50 11.61
C GLY A 581 -14.52 -5.83 12.98
N GLY A 582 -13.28 -5.78 13.45
CA GLY A 582 -12.88 -5.15 14.71
C GLY A 582 -12.05 -6.05 15.64
N PHE A 583 -11.48 -5.46 16.68
CA PHE A 583 -10.75 -6.17 17.73
C PHE A 583 -11.68 -6.50 18.90
N ILE A 584 -11.80 -7.79 19.24
CA ILE A 584 -12.76 -8.27 20.23
C ILE A 584 -12.01 -9.01 21.34
N THR A 585 -12.13 -8.50 22.56
CA THR A 585 -11.54 -9.09 23.77
C THR A 585 -12.53 -9.80 24.68
N LYS A 586 -13.81 -9.88 24.25
CA LYS A 586 -14.84 -10.59 24.98
C LYS A 586 -14.55 -12.10 24.96
N LEU A 587 -14.88 -12.79 26.04
CA LEU A 587 -14.67 -14.23 26.16
C LEU A 587 -15.69 -15.06 25.38
N ASN A 588 -16.84 -14.49 25.02
CA ASN A 588 -17.82 -15.10 24.13
C ASN A 588 -18.60 -14.02 23.36
N GLY A 589 -19.22 -14.41 22.26
CA GLY A 589 -20.04 -13.51 21.45
C GLY A 589 -20.38 -14.10 20.09
N SER A 590 -20.92 -13.26 19.21
CA SER A 590 -21.19 -13.62 17.82
C SER A 590 -20.62 -12.58 16.86
N ILE A 591 -20.25 -13.04 15.67
CA ILE A 591 -19.86 -12.23 14.52
C ILE A 591 -20.80 -12.55 13.36
N THR A 592 -21.12 -11.55 12.55
CA THR A 592 -22.01 -11.68 11.40
C THR A 592 -21.41 -10.96 10.20
N SER A 593 -21.70 -11.45 9.00
CA SER A 593 -21.43 -10.70 7.77
C SER A 593 -22.20 -9.37 7.77
N PRO A 594 -21.64 -8.30 7.17
CA PRO A 594 -22.36 -7.05 7.02
C PRO A 594 -23.69 -7.27 6.30
N GLY A 595 -24.76 -6.62 6.78
CA GLY A 595 -26.10 -6.75 6.20
C GLY A 595 -26.94 -7.94 6.69
N TRP A 596 -26.37 -8.89 7.45
CA TRP A 596 -27.08 -10.07 7.97
C TRP A 596 -28.38 -9.69 8.71
N PRO A 597 -29.53 -10.37 8.46
CA PRO A 597 -29.73 -11.57 7.65
C PRO A 597 -30.02 -11.32 6.16
N LYS A 598 -29.89 -10.08 5.69
CA LYS A 598 -29.98 -9.74 4.26
C LYS A 598 -28.65 -10.04 3.57
N GLU A 599 -28.65 -9.96 2.25
CA GLU A 599 -27.45 -10.19 1.45
C GLU A 599 -26.33 -9.19 1.81
N TYR A 600 -25.09 -9.66 1.86
CA TYR A 600 -23.95 -8.80 2.18
C TYR A 600 -23.60 -7.89 1.01
N PRO A 601 -23.10 -6.66 1.25
CA PRO A 601 -22.71 -5.77 0.18
C PRO A 601 -21.45 -6.24 -0.58
N PRO A 602 -21.33 -5.93 -1.89
CA PRO A 602 -20.13 -6.23 -2.68
C PRO A 602 -18.93 -5.37 -2.25
N ASN A 603 -17.72 -5.82 -2.58
CA ASN A 603 -16.42 -5.18 -2.31
C ASN A 603 -16.13 -4.91 -0.82
N LYS A 604 -16.59 -5.77 0.09
CA LYS A 604 -16.29 -5.65 1.51
C LYS A 604 -15.06 -6.47 1.89
N ASN A 605 -14.29 -5.93 2.83
CA ASN A 605 -13.17 -6.61 3.45
C ASN A 605 -13.25 -6.41 4.97
N CYS A 606 -13.75 -7.44 5.66
CA CYS A 606 -14.05 -7.40 7.08
C CYS A 606 -13.03 -8.25 7.83
N ILE A 607 -12.36 -7.70 8.83
CA ILE A 607 -11.35 -8.42 9.62
C ILE A 607 -11.73 -8.38 11.10
N TRP A 608 -12.04 -9.53 11.70
CA TRP A 608 -12.20 -9.69 13.13
C TRP A 608 -10.93 -10.27 13.76
N GLN A 609 -10.49 -9.66 14.85
CA GLN A 609 -9.34 -10.10 15.63
C GLN A 609 -9.81 -10.40 17.06
N LEU A 610 -9.91 -11.69 17.39
CA LEU A 610 -10.34 -12.16 18.69
C LEU A 610 -9.11 -12.39 19.58
N VAL A 611 -9.10 -11.85 20.79
CA VAL A 611 -8.04 -12.07 21.79
C VAL A 611 -8.65 -12.39 23.15
N ALA A 612 -8.33 -13.57 23.66
CA ALA A 612 -8.64 -14.00 25.01
C ALA A 612 -7.39 -13.87 25.91
N PRO A 613 -7.49 -14.01 27.25
CA PRO A 613 -6.33 -14.12 28.13
C PRO A 613 -5.45 -15.34 27.77
N THR A 614 -4.16 -15.30 28.13
CA THR A 614 -3.12 -16.27 27.70
C THR A 614 -3.34 -17.74 28.04
N GLN A 615 -4.37 -18.07 28.83
CA GLN A 615 -4.73 -19.43 29.28
C GLN A 615 -5.98 -19.99 28.59
N TYR A 616 -6.52 -19.24 27.62
CA TYR A 616 -7.76 -19.58 26.92
C TYR A 616 -7.48 -19.88 25.45
N ARG A 617 -8.29 -20.75 24.85
CA ARG A 617 -8.36 -20.97 23.40
C ARG A 617 -9.73 -20.54 22.90
N ILE A 618 -9.79 -20.01 21.70
CA ILE A 618 -10.98 -19.45 21.08
C ILE A 618 -11.52 -20.47 20.09
N THR A 619 -12.78 -20.87 20.23
CA THR A 619 -13.47 -21.72 19.27
C THR A 619 -14.53 -20.91 18.54
N LEU A 620 -14.56 -21.05 17.22
CA LEU A 620 -15.50 -20.42 16.30
C LEU A 620 -16.43 -21.48 15.73
N LEU A 621 -17.73 -21.23 15.82
CA LEU A 621 -18.79 -22.10 15.31
C LEU A 621 -19.70 -21.27 14.40
N PHE A 622 -19.84 -21.66 13.14
CA PHE A 622 -20.81 -21.03 12.26
C PHE A 622 -22.23 -21.50 12.63
N ASP A 623 -23.20 -20.61 12.75
CA ASP A 623 -24.62 -20.96 12.86
C ASP A 623 -25.18 -21.19 11.46
N VAL A 624 -24.92 -20.22 10.56
CA VAL A 624 -25.33 -20.20 9.15
C VAL A 624 -24.15 -19.72 8.31
N PHE A 625 -23.99 -20.27 7.10
CA PHE A 625 -22.92 -19.91 6.17
C PHE A 625 -23.41 -20.05 4.72
N GLU A 626 -23.45 -18.95 3.99
CA GLU A 626 -23.83 -18.91 2.57
C GLU A 626 -23.11 -17.74 1.87
N THR A 627 -22.07 -18.05 1.10
CA THR A 627 -21.24 -17.08 0.37
C THR A 627 -21.05 -17.52 -1.08
N GLU A 628 -20.80 -16.60 -1.99
CA GLU A 628 -20.48 -16.94 -3.38
C GLU A 628 -19.12 -17.64 -3.46
N GLY A 629 -19.03 -18.81 -4.10
CA GLY A 629 -17.75 -19.48 -4.24
C GLY A 629 -17.83 -20.80 -4.99
N ASN A 630 -16.66 -21.26 -5.43
CA ASN A 630 -16.38 -22.58 -6.00
C ASN A 630 -15.35 -23.30 -5.10
N ASP A 631 -14.90 -24.50 -5.46
CA ASP A 631 -14.00 -25.33 -4.63
C ASP A 631 -12.67 -24.65 -4.22
N VAL A 632 -12.28 -23.55 -4.90
CA VAL A 632 -11.03 -22.81 -4.64
C VAL A 632 -11.28 -21.48 -3.90
N CYS A 633 -12.55 -21.15 -3.61
CA CYS A 633 -12.95 -19.91 -2.93
C CYS A 633 -12.32 -18.65 -3.53
N LYS A 634 -12.43 -18.52 -4.85
CA LYS A 634 -11.82 -17.43 -5.61
C LYS A 634 -12.58 -16.10 -5.50
N TYR A 635 -13.90 -16.17 -5.38
CA TYR A 635 -14.80 -15.02 -5.30
C TYR A 635 -14.93 -14.57 -3.83
N ASP A 636 -16.06 -14.82 -3.20
CA ASP A 636 -16.30 -14.45 -1.82
C ASP A 636 -15.84 -15.55 -0.87
N PHE A 637 -15.23 -15.18 0.25
CA PHE A 637 -14.71 -16.17 1.19
C PHE A 637 -14.55 -15.64 2.60
N VAL A 638 -14.53 -16.59 3.55
CA VAL A 638 -14.14 -16.37 4.94
C VAL A 638 -12.86 -17.16 5.22
N GLU A 639 -11.81 -16.48 5.66
CA GLU A 639 -10.52 -17.06 6.02
C GLU A 639 -10.32 -17.00 7.54
N VAL A 640 -9.89 -18.11 8.15
CA VAL A 640 -9.71 -18.20 9.61
C VAL A 640 -8.27 -18.61 9.97
N ARG A 641 -7.61 -17.90 10.88
CA ARG A 641 -6.20 -18.11 11.27
C ARG A 641 -6.00 -18.11 12.79
N SER A 642 -5.05 -18.92 13.27
CA SER A 642 -4.59 -18.97 14.68
C SER A 642 -3.48 -17.93 14.95
N GLY A 643 -3.82 -16.64 14.87
CA GLY A 643 -2.93 -15.54 15.17
C GLY A 643 -3.46 -14.22 14.65
N LEU A 644 -2.85 -13.10 15.03
CA LEU A 644 -3.30 -11.75 14.68
C LEU A 644 -2.72 -11.22 13.36
N SER A 645 -1.64 -11.84 12.86
CA SER A 645 -0.99 -11.50 11.58
C SER A 645 -1.58 -12.32 10.42
N SER A 646 -1.51 -11.78 9.21
CA SER A 646 -1.80 -12.50 7.96
C SER A 646 -0.93 -13.76 7.77
N ASP A 647 0.26 -13.79 8.36
CA ASP A 647 1.22 -14.89 8.21
C ASP A 647 0.99 -16.02 9.23
N SER A 648 -0.01 -15.87 10.10
CA SER A 648 -0.33 -16.85 11.14
C SER A 648 -0.92 -18.13 10.52
N ARG A 649 -0.81 -19.25 11.24
CA ARG A 649 -1.29 -20.56 10.77
C ARG A 649 -2.75 -20.48 10.29
N LEU A 650 -2.95 -20.83 9.03
CA LEU A 650 -4.26 -20.91 8.39
C LEU A 650 -4.99 -22.18 8.84
N HIS A 651 -6.24 -22.02 9.27
CA HIS A 651 -7.14 -23.15 9.52
C HIS A 651 -7.91 -23.53 8.26
N GLY A 652 -8.34 -22.54 7.49
CA GLY A 652 -9.03 -22.78 6.22
C GLY A 652 -9.54 -21.49 5.59
N LYS A 653 -9.87 -21.61 4.31
CA LYS A 653 -10.55 -20.60 3.50
C LYS A 653 -11.86 -21.23 3.03
N PHE A 654 -12.97 -20.62 3.42
CA PHE A 654 -14.31 -21.18 3.29
C PHE A 654 -15.17 -20.31 2.38
N CYS A 655 -15.99 -20.94 1.55
CA CYS A 655 -16.92 -20.28 0.66
C CYS A 655 -18.07 -21.24 0.30
N GLY A 656 -19.07 -20.77 -0.45
CA GLY A 656 -20.23 -21.58 -0.80
C GLY A 656 -21.27 -21.66 0.32
N ALA A 657 -22.11 -22.70 0.27
CA ALA A 657 -23.21 -22.92 1.24
C ALA A 657 -22.92 -24.05 2.25
N GLU A 658 -21.77 -24.71 2.14
CA GLU A 658 -21.36 -25.72 3.10
C GLU A 658 -20.83 -25.06 4.37
N LYS A 659 -21.38 -25.46 5.51
CA LYS A 659 -21.06 -24.88 6.80
C LYS A 659 -19.73 -25.47 7.33
N PRO A 660 -18.73 -24.63 7.65
CA PRO A 660 -17.48 -25.13 8.23
C PRO A 660 -17.68 -25.80 9.59
N GLU A 661 -16.87 -26.81 9.87
CA GLU A 661 -16.77 -27.43 11.20
C GLU A 661 -16.26 -26.43 12.26
N ALA A 662 -16.36 -26.79 13.54
CA ALA A 662 -15.91 -25.93 14.63
C ALA A 662 -14.38 -25.73 14.57
N ILE A 663 -13.94 -24.47 14.59
CA ILE A 663 -12.53 -24.10 14.43
C ILE A 663 -11.99 -23.59 15.76
N SER A 664 -11.00 -24.27 16.34
CA SER A 664 -10.35 -23.83 17.59
C SER A 664 -8.97 -23.22 17.33
N SER A 665 -8.66 -22.10 17.97
CA SER A 665 -7.34 -21.46 17.88
C SER A 665 -6.26 -22.28 18.59
N GLN A 666 -5.01 -22.16 18.11
CA GLN A 666 -3.86 -22.78 18.77
C GLN A 666 -3.49 -22.08 20.09
N TYR A 667 -3.66 -20.76 20.14
CA TYR A 667 -3.33 -19.91 21.28
C TYR A 667 -4.56 -19.11 21.70
N ASN A 668 -4.36 -18.03 22.44
CA ASN A 668 -5.40 -17.13 22.91
C ASN A 668 -5.84 -16.07 21.89
N ASN A 669 -5.53 -16.24 20.61
CA ASN A 669 -5.90 -15.29 19.57
C ASN A 669 -6.32 -15.97 18.26
N MET A 670 -7.21 -15.30 17.52
CA MET A 670 -7.75 -15.76 16.23
C MET A 670 -8.05 -14.57 15.33
N ARG A 671 -7.76 -14.68 14.03
CA ARG A 671 -8.12 -13.69 13.00
C ARG A 671 -9.09 -14.32 12.01
N ILE A 672 -10.21 -13.65 11.74
CA ILE A 672 -11.24 -14.03 10.78
C ILE A 672 -11.33 -12.92 9.73
N GLU A 673 -11.16 -13.24 8.46
CA GLU A 673 -11.21 -12.29 7.35
C GLU A 673 -12.30 -12.69 6.37
N PHE A 674 -13.29 -11.83 6.15
CA PHE A 674 -14.32 -12.01 5.12
C PHE A 674 -14.05 -11.03 3.97
N LYS A 675 -13.99 -11.54 2.74
CA LYS A 675 -13.89 -10.72 1.53
C LYS A 675 -15.04 -11.02 0.58
N SER A 676 -15.65 -9.97 0.06
CA SER A 676 -16.57 -10.03 -1.09
C SER A 676 -16.02 -9.25 -2.28
N ASP A 677 -16.29 -9.73 -3.48
CA ASP A 677 -15.93 -9.07 -4.74
C ASP A 677 -17.06 -8.14 -5.25
N ASN A 678 -16.95 -7.65 -6.49
CA ASN A 678 -17.95 -6.74 -7.07
C ASN A 678 -19.16 -7.45 -7.68
N THR A 679 -19.30 -8.76 -7.48
CA THR A 679 -20.31 -9.63 -8.09
C THR A 679 -21.32 -10.17 -7.06
N VAL A 680 -21.70 -11.45 -7.11
CA VAL A 680 -22.97 -11.96 -6.57
C VAL A 680 -22.96 -12.04 -5.04
N SER A 681 -23.75 -11.19 -4.40
CA SER A 681 -24.01 -11.30 -2.97
C SER A 681 -24.93 -12.48 -2.61
N LYS A 682 -24.65 -13.13 -1.49
CA LYS A 682 -25.51 -14.13 -0.82
C LYS A 682 -25.88 -13.67 0.59
N LYS A 683 -26.61 -14.48 1.36
CA LYS A 683 -27.03 -14.13 2.74
C LYS A 683 -25.87 -13.91 3.71
N GLY A 684 -24.70 -14.48 3.43
CA GLY A 684 -23.50 -14.36 4.27
C GLY A 684 -23.50 -15.36 5.42
N PHE A 685 -23.01 -14.95 6.59
CA PHE A 685 -22.82 -15.85 7.71
C PHE A 685 -23.14 -15.22 9.05
N LYS A 686 -23.46 -16.09 10.01
CA LYS A 686 -23.48 -15.79 11.43
C LYS A 686 -22.65 -16.84 12.13
N ALA A 687 -21.67 -16.45 12.93
CA ALA A 687 -20.85 -17.35 13.72
C ALA A 687 -20.83 -16.92 15.18
N GLN A 688 -20.74 -17.90 16.07
CA GLN A 688 -20.55 -17.70 17.50
C GLN A 688 -19.11 -18.06 17.84
N PHE A 689 -18.49 -17.27 18.72
CA PHE A 689 -17.19 -17.58 19.27
C PHE A 689 -17.27 -17.65 20.79
N PHE A 690 -16.47 -18.52 21.36
CA PHE A 690 -16.31 -18.65 22.80
C PHE A 690 -14.88 -19.04 23.11
N SER A 691 -14.41 -18.57 24.25
CA SER A 691 -13.09 -18.88 24.78
C SER A 691 -13.25 -19.87 25.91
N ASP A 692 -12.49 -20.95 25.80
CA ASP A 692 -12.44 -22.04 26.75
C ASP A 692 -11.09 -22.01 27.44
N LYS A 693 -11.06 -22.21 28.76
CA LYS A 693 -9.81 -22.22 29.51
C LYS A 693 -9.16 -23.58 29.28
N ASP A 694 -7.94 -23.60 28.78
CA ASP A 694 -7.21 -24.84 28.56
C ASP A 694 -6.60 -25.31 29.89
N GLU A 695 -7.39 -25.97 30.74
CA GLU A 695 -6.91 -26.43 32.06
C GLU A 695 -5.79 -27.47 31.97
N CYS A 696 -5.66 -28.16 30.82
CA CYS A 696 -4.57 -29.09 30.56
C CYS A 696 -3.21 -28.40 30.37
N SER A 697 -3.20 -27.12 30.00
CA SER A 697 -1.97 -26.35 29.80
C SER A 697 -1.16 -26.12 31.09
N LYS A 698 -1.77 -26.32 32.27
CA LYS A 698 -1.12 -26.16 33.57
C LYS A 698 -1.16 -27.48 34.36
N GLU A 699 0.01 -28.02 34.69
CA GLU A 699 0.17 -29.26 35.45
C GLU A 699 -0.65 -30.46 34.91
N ASN A 700 -0.86 -30.52 33.59
CA ASN A 700 -1.65 -31.58 32.92
C ASN A 700 -3.07 -31.72 33.49
N GLY A 701 -3.69 -30.63 33.95
CA GLY A 701 -5.00 -30.67 34.63
C GLY A 701 -5.03 -31.55 35.90
N GLY A 702 -3.88 -31.93 36.46
CA GLY A 702 -3.84 -32.92 37.54
C GLY A 702 -4.18 -34.35 37.09
N CYS A 703 -4.14 -34.66 35.80
CA CYS A 703 -4.30 -36.00 35.26
C CYS A 703 -3.02 -36.83 35.43
N GLN A 704 -3.15 -38.08 35.89
CA GLN A 704 -2.00 -38.99 36.04
C GLN A 704 -1.31 -39.31 34.71
N HIS A 705 -2.07 -39.45 33.63
CA HIS A 705 -1.56 -39.80 32.31
C HIS A 705 -1.74 -38.67 31.30
N GLU A 706 -2.91 -38.53 30.71
CA GLU A 706 -3.19 -37.58 29.64
C GLU A 706 -4.36 -36.69 30.04
N CYS A 707 -4.27 -35.39 29.75
CA CYS A 707 -5.36 -34.44 29.95
C CYS A 707 -5.90 -34.02 28.59
N VAL A 708 -7.20 -34.20 28.39
CA VAL A 708 -7.92 -33.77 27.19
C VAL A 708 -8.85 -32.64 27.57
N ASN A 709 -8.56 -31.45 27.03
CA ASN A 709 -9.37 -30.27 27.24
C ASN A 709 -10.70 -30.40 26.50
N THR A 710 -11.80 -30.12 27.18
CA THR A 710 -13.18 -30.26 26.69
C THR A 710 -13.92 -28.92 26.84
N PHE A 711 -15.12 -28.78 26.30
CA PHE A 711 -15.86 -27.52 26.40
C PHE A 711 -16.21 -27.17 27.87
N GLY A 712 -15.60 -26.11 28.41
CA GLY A 712 -15.83 -25.59 29.76
C GLY A 712 -15.22 -26.40 30.89
N SER A 713 -14.38 -27.40 30.58
CA SER A 713 -13.78 -28.35 31.52
C SER A 713 -12.66 -29.14 30.84
N TYR A 714 -11.98 -30.02 31.55
CA TYR A 714 -11.08 -31.02 30.97
C TYR A 714 -11.43 -32.41 31.48
N SER A 715 -10.88 -33.44 30.84
CA SER A 715 -11.03 -34.83 31.25
C SER A 715 -9.69 -35.54 31.19
N CYS A 716 -9.42 -36.42 32.16
CA CYS A 716 -8.23 -37.24 32.14
C CYS A 716 -8.45 -38.51 31.32
N GLN A 717 -7.49 -38.85 30.48
CA GLN A 717 -7.40 -40.10 29.73
C GLN A 717 -6.18 -40.88 30.21
N CYS A 718 -6.29 -42.21 30.11
CA CYS A 718 -5.27 -43.13 30.56
C CYS A 718 -4.55 -43.77 29.36
N ARG A 719 -3.23 -43.92 29.47
CA ARG A 719 -2.42 -44.66 28.49
C ARG A 719 -2.92 -46.11 28.34
N SER A 720 -2.68 -46.70 27.18
CA SER A 720 -3.07 -48.07 26.84
C SER A 720 -2.71 -49.08 27.94
N GLY A 721 -3.71 -49.83 28.41
CA GLY A 721 -3.59 -50.77 29.53
C GLY A 721 -4.09 -50.24 30.87
N PHE A 722 -4.59 -49.00 30.93
CA PHE A 722 -5.18 -48.40 32.13
C PHE A 722 -6.58 -47.80 31.85
N VAL A 723 -7.51 -47.96 32.78
CA VAL A 723 -8.84 -47.33 32.83
C VAL A 723 -8.82 -46.20 33.85
N LEU A 724 -9.58 -45.15 33.57
CA LEU A 724 -9.69 -44.03 34.48
C LEU A 724 -10.31 -44.47 35.82
N HIS A 725 -9.59 -44.20 36.91
CA HIS A 725 -10.00 -44.47 38.27
C HIS A 725 -11.24 -43.63 38.64
N GLU A 726 -11.99 -44.03 39.67
CA GLU A 726 -13.25 -43.35 40.05
C GLU A 726 -13.06 -41.87 40.43
N ASN A 727 -11.85 -41.48 40.85
CA ASN A 727 -11.52 -40.09 41.13
C ASN A 727 -11.33 -39.22 39.87
N LYS A 728 -11.49 -39.80 38.67
CA LYS A 728 -11.40 -39.14 37.36
C LYS A 728 -10.05 -38.48 37.04
N HIS A 729 -9.03 -38.74 37.85
CA HIS A 729 -7.68 -38.18 37.73
C HIS A 729 -6.62 -39.27 37.59
N ASP A 730 -6.77 -40.36 38.35
CA ASP A 730 -5.81 -41.47 38.35
C ASP A 730 -6.20 -42.56 37.35
N CYS A 731 -5.26 -43.43 37.03
CA CYS A 731 -5.38 -44.51 36.07
C CYS A 731 -5.14 -45.86 36.75
N LYS A 732 -6.12 -46.75 36.69
CA LYS A 732 -6.10 -48.13 37.23
C LYS A 732 -5.85 -49.12 36.11
N GLU A 733 -5.15 -50.23 36.33
CA GLU A 733 -4.95 -51.25 35.28
C GLU A 733 -6.29 -51.73 34.68
N ALA A 734 -6.39 -51.65 33.35
CA ALA A 734 -7.52 -52.15 32.56
C ALA A 734 -7.35 -53.64 32.25
N GLY A 735 -8.45 -54.33 31.97
CA GLY A 735 -8.40 -55.63 31.30
C GLY A 735 -7.70 -55.52 29.94
N CYS A 736 -7.02 -56.58 29.52
CA CYS A 736 -6.12 -56.57 28.34
C CYS A 736 -6.78 -57.10 27.05
N ASP A 737 -8.12 -57.06 27.00
CA ASP A 737 -8.90 -57.48 25.84
C ASP A 737 -9.42 -56.24 25.10
N HIS A 738 -9.02 -56.08 23.84
CA HIS A 738 -9.30 -54.92 23.03
C HIS A 738 -10.11 -55.30 21.80
N VAL A 739 -11.13 -54.50 21.47
CA VAL A 739 -11.88 -54.60 20.22
C VAL A 739 -11.55 -53.36 19.39
N VAL A 740 -11.03 -53.56 18.19
CA VAL A 740 -10.51 -52.50 17.33
C VAL A 740 -11.32 -52.47 16.04
N ASN A 741 -12.15 -51.45 15.89
CA ASN A 741 -13.02 -51.27 14.72
C ASN A 741 -12.57 -50.12 13.80
N SER A 742 -11.44 -49.47 14.12
CA SER A 742 -10.93 -48.35 13.31
C SER A 742 -10.29 -48.86 12.02
N VAL A 743 -10.48 -48.11 10.93
CA VAL A 743 -9.94 -48.42 9.59
C VAL A 743 -8.41 -48.46 9.59
N SER A 744 -7.78 -47.59 10.38
CA SER A 744 -6.36 -47.62 10.65
C SER A 744 -6.07 -47.22 12.09
N GLY A 745 -4.88 -47.50 12.58
CA GLY A 745 -4.43 -47.09 13.90
C GLY A 745 -3.16 -47.80 14.32
N THR A 746 -2.84 -47.69 15.60
CA THR A 746 -1.71 -48.39 16.22
C THR A 746 -2.19 -49.26 17.36
N ILE A 747 -1.57 -50.43 17.48
CA ILE A 747 -1.72 -51.33 18.60
C ILE A 747 -0.36 -51.46 19.30
N THR A 748 -0.38 -51.45 20.62
CA THR A 748 0.82 -51.47 21.43
C THR A 748 0.72 -52.55 22.50
N SER A 749 1.88 -53.09 22.89
CA SER A 749 1.97 -53.91 24.10
C SER A 749 1.62 -53.07 25.34
N PRO A 750 1.13 -53.70 26.42
CA PRO A 750 0.88 -52.97 27.66
C PRO A 750 2.13 -52.25 28.15
N ASN A 751 1.97 -51.03 28.67
CA ASN A 751 3.04 -50.13 29.12
C ASN A 751 3.98 -49.59 28.03
N TRP A 752 3.78 -49.87 26.74
CA TRP A 752 4.63 -49.33 25.67
C TRP A 752 4.78 -47.80 25.79
N PRO A 753 6.00 -47.22 25.66
CA PRO A 753 7.27 -47.87 25.30
C PRO A 753 8.08 -48.47 26.47
N ASP A 754 7.54 -48.42 27.69
CA ASP A 754 8.14 -49.07 28.86
C ASP A 754 7.94 -50.60 28.82
N LYS A 755 8.61 -51.30 29.74
CA LYS A 755 8.59 -52.76 29.74
C LYS A 755 7.19 -53.33 29.97
N TYR A 756 6.78 -54.30 29.15
CA TYR A 756 5.51 -54.99 29.34
C TYR A 756 5.49 -55.79 30.66
N PRO A 757 4.32 -56.05 31.27
CA PRO A 757 4.24 -56.78 32.53
C PRO A 757 4.45 -58.30 32.34
N SER A 758 4.95 -58.99 33.37
CA SER A 758 5.03 -60.46 33.43
C SER A 758 3.64 -61.11 33.57
N LYS A 759 3.45 -62.34 33.07
CA LYS A 759 2.23 -63.16 33.20
C LYS A 759 0.97 -62.49 32.63
N LYS A 760 1.09 -61.76 31.53
CA LYS A 760 -0.05 -61.12 30.88
C LYS A 760 -0.42 -61.88 29.60
N ALA A 761 -1.72 -61.99 29.37
CA ALA A 761 -2.28 -62.42 28.10
C ALA A 761 -3.21 -61.31 27.62
N CYS A 762 -2.89 -60.73 26.48
CA CYS A 762 -3.61 -59.61 25.90
C CYS A 762 -4.14 -59.99 24.53
N THR A 763 -5.35 -59.53 24.20
CA THR A 763 -5.99 -59.86 22.94
C THR A 763 -6.47 -58.61 22.22
N TRP A 764 -6.37 -58.62 20.89
CA TRP A 764 -6.95 -57.59 20.03
C TRP A 764 -7.80 -58.27 18.97
N ALA A 765 -9.10 -58.02 18.98
CA ALA A 765 -10.03 -58.43 17.94
C ALA A 765 -10.22 -57.25 16.98
N LEU A 766 -9.57 -57.31 15.81
CA LEU A 766 -9.66 -56.29 14.78
C LEU A 766 -10.79 -56.65 13.81
N SER A 767 -11.64 -55.68 13.51
CA SER A 767 -12.68 -55.79 12.49
C SER A 767 -12.66 -54.54 11.62
N THR A 768 -12.67 -54.71 10.30
CA THR A 768 -12.76 -53.60 9.34
C THR A 768 -13.97 -53.75 8.44
N THR A 769 -14.17 -52.78 7.56
CA THR A 769 -15.26 -52.68 6.60
C THR A 769 -15.31 -53.93 5.70
N PRO A 770 -16.50 -54.52 5.47
CA PRO A 770 -16.65 -55.70 4.62
C PRO A 770 -16.01 -55.52 3.23
N GLY A 771 -15.37 -56.59 2.74
CA GLY A 771 -14.65 -56.57 1.47
C GLY A 771 -13.22 -56.01 1.54
N HIS A 772 -12.78 -55.51 2.69
CA HIS A 772 -11.39 -55.11 2.94
C HIS A 772 -10.68 -56.14 3.81
N ARG A 773 -9.34 -56.12 3.74
CA ARG A 773 -8.44 -56.95 4.55
C ARG A 773 -7.73 -56.08 5.57
N ILE A 774 -7.22 -56.70 6.63
CA ILE A 774 -6.47 -56.01 7.68
C ILE A 774 -5.00 -56.32 7.45
N LYS A 775 -4.19 -55.28 7.37
CA LYS A 775 -2.72 -55.37 7.32
C LYS A 775 -2.13 -54.89 8.62
N ILE A 776 -1.21 -55.67 9.16
CA ILE A 776 -0.41 -55.34 10.34
C ILE A 776 1.03 -55.16 9.92
N ALA A 777 1.61 -54.01 10.24
CA ALA A 777 3.02 -53.72 10.06
C ALA A 777 3.64 -53.35 11.42
N PHE A 778 4.66 -54.10 11.84
CA PHE A 778 5.36 -53.82 13.09
C PHE A 778 6.31 -52.63 12.91
N ASN A 779 6.05 -51.54 13.63
CA ASN A 779 6.93 -50.39 13.70
C ASN A 779 8.16 -50.74 14.56
N GLU A 780 7.95 -51.37 15.72
CA GLU A 780 8.99 -51.87 16.61
C GLU A 780 8.54 -53.16 17.29
N ILE A 781 9.48 -54.09 17.49
CA ILE A 781 9.26 -55.34 18.22
C ILE A 781 10.53 -55.63 19.02
N ASP A 782 10.38 -55.83 20.33
CA ASP A 782 11.42 -56.18 21.28
C ASP A 782 10.79 -57.06 22.36
N MET A 783 10.85 -58.37 22.15
CA MET A 783 10.36 -59.40 23.08
C MET A 783 11.49 -60.36 23.45
N GLU A 784 11.28 -61.20 24.46
CA GLU A 784 12.23 -62.26 24.81
C GLU A 784 12.50 -63.18 23.60
N PRO A 785 13.77 -63.37 23.19
CA PRO A 785 14.11 -64.22 22.05
C PRO A 785 14.11 -65.71 22.46
N HIS A 786 13.42 -66.55 21.68
CA HIS A 786 13.48 -68.01 21.79
C HIS A 786 13.38 -68.66 20.40
N LEU A 787 13.99 -69.83 20.20
CA LEU A 787 14.05 -70.50 18.89
C LEU A 787 12.66 -70.80 18.30
N GLU A 788 11.71 -71.20 19.16
CA GLU A 788 10.32 -71.50 18.80
C GLU A 788 9.31 -70.48 19.36
N CYS A 789 9.79 -69.33 19.87
CA CYS A 789 8.94 -68.32 20.53
C CYS A 789 8.02 -68.91 21.62
N ALA A 790 8.60 -69.72 22.52
CA ALA A 790 7.86 -70.44 23.56
C ALA A 790 7.65 -69.62 24.85
N TYR A 791 8.48 -68.60 25.07
CA TYR A 791 8.35 -67.63 26.16
C TYR A 791 7.42 -66.49 25.72
N ASP A 792 7.89 -65.25 25.76
CA ASP A 792 7.12 -64.08 25.37
C ASP A 792 6.94 -64.01 23.84
N HIS A 793 5.69 -63.96 23.38
CA HIS A 793 5.39 -63.94 21.95
C HIS A 793 4.07 -63.24 21.61
N ILE A 794 3.96 -62.85 20.34
CA ILE A 794 2.70 -62.42 19.71
C ILE A 794 2.31 -63.44 18.64
N GLU A 795 1.05 -63.87 18.66
CA GLU A 795 0.46 -64.76 17.68
C GLU A 795 -0.73 -64.08 16.99
N ILE A 796 -0.77 -64.18 15.66
CA ILE A 796 -1.75 -63.50 14.81
C ILE A 796 -2.57 -64.56 14.07
N TYR A 797 -3.89 -64.41 14.06
CA TYR A 797 -4.84 -65.36 13.50
C TYR A 797 -5.73 -64.70 12.44
N ASP A 798 -5.99 -65.42 11.35
CA ASP A 798 -6.78 -64.99 10.19
C ASP A 798 -8.28 -65.20 10.42
N GLY A 799 -8.85 -64.47 11.37
CA GLY A 799 -10.28 -64.56 11.67
C GLY A 799 -10.66 -63.88 12.99
N ARG A 800 -11.83 -64.25 13.50
CA ARG A 800 -12.45 -63.56 14.65
C ARG A 800 -11.82 -63.90 16.01
N ASP A 801 -11.23 -65.07 16.15
CA ASP A 801 -10.73 -65.58 17.42
C ASP A 801 -9.49 -66.47 17.24
N GLY A 802 -8.91 -66.92 18.35
CA GLY A 802 -7.74 -67.80 18.36
C GLY A 802 -7.97 -69.24 17.87
N LYS A 803 -9.17 -69.58 17.35
CA LYS A 803 -9.41 -70.86 16.66
C LYS A 803 -9.22 -70.76 15.15
N ALA A 804 -9.10 -69.53 14.62
CA ALA A 804 -8.83 -69.30 13.22
C ALA A 804 -7.40 -69.73 12.82
N PRO A 805 -7.09 -69.90 11.52
CA PRO A 805 -5.75 -70.24 11.06
C PRO A 805 -4.69 -69.23 11.54
N SER A 806 -3.59 -69.70 12.12
CA SER A 806 -2.49 -68.82 12.57
C SER A 806 -1.70 -68.31 11.37
N LEU A 807 -1.58 -66.99 11.24
CA LEU A 807 -0.75 -66.29 10.26
C LEU A 807 0.72 -66.20 10.69
N GLY A 808 1.02 -66.50 11.94
CA GLY A 808 2.38 -66.61 12.45
C GLY A 808 2.52 -66.26 13.92
N ARG A 809 3.61 -66.76 14.51
CA ARG A 809 4.04 -66.50 15.87
C ARG A 809 5.40 -65.80 15.84
N TYR A 810 5.54 -64.70 16.59
CA TYR A 810 6.70 -63.81 16.54
C TYR A 810 7.22 -63.49 17.94
N CYS A 811 8.54 -63.38 18.08
CA CYS A 811 9.26 -63.02 19.31
C CYS A 811 10.64 -62.42 18.96
N GLY A 812 11.41 -61.99 19.96
CA GLY A 812 12.71 -61.35 19.75
C GLY A 812 12.61 -59.92 19.19
N THR A 813 13.66 -59.48 18.49
CA THR A 813 13.78 -58.12 17.94
C THR A 813 13.62 -58.04 16.41
N LYS A 814 13.42 -59.19 15.75
CA LYS A 814 13.32 -59.26 14.30
C LYS A 814 11.89 -58.92 13.86
N LYS A 815 11.74 -57.78 13.17
CA LYS A 815 10.46 -57.35 12.60
C LYS A 815 9.99 -58.31 11.51
N PRO A 816 8.75 -58.84 11.58
CA PRO A 816 8.18 -59.62 10.49
C PRO A 816 7.80 -58.72 9.30
N GLN A 817 7.65 -59.33 8.12
CA GLN A 817 7.06 -58.61 6.98
C GLN A 817 5.59 -58.28 7.28
N PRO A 818 5.00 -57.27 6.62
CA PRO A 818 3.60 -56.92 6.83
C PRO A 818 2.67 -58.13 6.62
N ILE A 819 1.80 -58.39 7.59
CA ILE A 819 0.90 -59.54 7.62
C ILE A 819 -0.48 -59.08 7.21
N ILE A 820 -1.09 -59.73 6.23
CA ILE A 820 -2.38 -59.35 5.67
C ILE A 820 -3.37 -60.50 5.86
N SER A 821 -4.54 -60.22 6.44
CA SER A 821 -5.62 -61.21 6.57
C SER A 821 -6.25 -61.55 5.22
N THR A 822 -6.97 -62.66 5.14
CA THR A 822 -7.77 -63.01 3.95
C THR A 822 -9.15 -62.33 3.96
N GLY A 823 -9.69 -62.02 5.14
CA GLY A 823 -10.98 -61.34 5.31
C GLY A 823 -10.90 -60.05 6.12
N ASN A 824 -12.06 -59.54 6.51
CA ASN A 824 -12.20 -58.27 7.25
C ASN A 824 -12.06 -58.40 8.77
N GLN A 825 -11.57 -59.55 9.26
CA GLN A 825 -11.38 -59.83 10.68
C GLN A 825 -10.00 -60.44 10.92
N MET A 826 -9.33 -59.99 11.98
CA MET A 826 -8.03 -60.50 12.41
C MET A 826 -7.98 -60.52 13.94
N PHE A 827 -7.43 -61.59 14.52
CA PHE A 827 -7.31 -61.74 15.96
C PHE A 827 -5.85 -61.84 16.36
N ILE A 828 -5.41 -61.03 17.33
CA ILE A 828 -4.03 -60.96 17.79
C ILE A 828 -3.99 -61.32 19.26
N ARG A 829 -3.01 -62.12 19.66
CA ARG A 829 -2.79 -62.52 21.04
C ARG A 829 -1.33 -62.32 21.44
N PHE A 830 -1.10 -61.52 22.48
CA PHE A 830 0.19 -61.37 23.13
C PHE A 830 0.22 -62.17 24.43
N PHE A 831 1.34 -62.83 24.68
CA PHE A 831 1.59 -63.62 25.89
C PHE A 831 2.95 -63.28 26.47
N SER A 832 3.00 -63.05 27.79
CA SER A 832 4.24 -62.92 28.56
C SER A 832 4.32 -63.91 29.72
N ASP A 833 5.51 -64.44 29.98
CA ASP A 833 5.79 -65.39 31.04
C ASP A 833 6.20 -64.72 32.37
N ASN A 834 6.78 -65.48 33.31
CA ASN A 834 7.14 -64.97 34.63
C ASN A 834 8.44 -64.14 34.69
N SER A 835 9.22 -64.06 33.62
CA SER A 835 10.55 -63.43 33.61
C SER A 835 10.85 -62.68 32.30
N VAL A 836 11.94 -61.90 32.30
CA VAL A 836 12.50 -61.23 31.11
C VAL A 836 11.53 -60.33 30.32
N GLN A 837 11.11 -59.22 30.94
CA GLN A 837 10.31 -58.20 30.23
C GLN A 837 11.19 -57.26 29.41
N LYS A 838 10.78 -57.05 28.15
CA LYS A 838 11.38 -56.11 27.19
C LYS A 838 10.42 -54.97 26.89
N LYS A 839 10.76 -54.07 25.94
CA LYS A 839 9.89 -52.93 25.61
C LYS A 839 8.53 -53.36 25.04
N GLY A 840 8.48 -54.50 24.34
CA GLY A 840 7.27 -55.03 23.73
C GLY A 840 7.14 -54.65 22.27
N PHE A 841 5.97 -54.20 21.84
CA PHE A 841 5.74 -53.90 20.43
C PHE A 841 4.87 -52.67 20.22
N GLU A 842 5.09 -52.03 19.08
CA GLU A 842 4.15 -51.11 18.44
C GLU A 842 3.95 -51.59 17.00
N ALA A 843 2.70 -51.82 16.62
CA ALA A 843 2.33 -52.18 15.26
C ALA A 843 1.24 -51.24 14.75
N SER A 844 1.35 -50.84 13.48
CA SER A 844 0.31 -50.13 12.77
C SER A 844 -0.62 -51.13 12.10
N HIS A 845 -1.93 -50.89 12.21
CA HIS A 845 -2.95 -51.61 11.46
C HIS A 845 -3.59 -50.70 10.43
N THR A 846 -3.84 -51.22 9.24
CA THR A 846 -4.54 -50.50 8.16
C THR A 846 -5.48 -51.44 7.44
N ALA A 847 -6.63 -50.92 7.01
CA ALA A 847 -7.49 -51.61 6.07
C ALA A 847 -6.89 -51.50 4.66
N GLU A 848 -6.66 -52.64 4.04
CA GLU A 848 -6.18 -52.76 2.67
C GLU A 848 -7.32 -53.24 1.78
N CYS A 849 -7.49 -52.61 0.62
CA CYS A 849 -8.48 -53.02 -0.35
C CYS A 849 -8.02 -54.25 -1.16
N GLY A 850 -8.96 -54.83 -1.91
CA GLY A 850 -8.73 -56.02 -2.72
C GLY A 850 -8.69 -57.32 -1.92
N GLY A 851 -8.54 -58.45 -2.62
CA GLY A 851 -8.51 -59.80 -2.04
C GLY A 851 -9.43 -60.79 -2.74
N HIS A 852 -9.47 -62.03 -2.24
CA HIS A 852 -10.37 -63.08 -2.75
C HIS A 852 -11.61 -63.17 -1.85
N LEU A 853 -12.78 -63.00 -2.44
CA LEU A 853 -14.08 -63.02 -1.77
C LEU A 853 -14.91 -64.20 -2.29
N LYS A 854 -15.70 -64.82 -1.41
CA LYS A 854 -16.59 -65.92 -1.77
C LYS A 854 -18.04 -65.44 -1.83
N ALA A 855 -18.66 -65.55 -3.01
CA ALA A 855 -20.09 -65.32 -3.21
C ALA A 855 -20.89 -66.50 -2.65
N GLU A 856 -21.92 -66.20 -1.87
CA GLU A 856 -22.85 -67.16 -1.27
C GLU A 856 -24.28 -66.79 -1.66
N VAL A 857 -25.23 -67.69 -1.42
CA VAL A 857 -26.68 -67.40 -1.60
C VAL A 857 -27.12 -66.20 -0.75
N LYS A 858 -26.44 -65.97 0.38
CA LYS A 858 -26.63 -64.78 1.19
C LYS A 858 -25.85 -63.61 0.59
N THR A 859 -26.57 -62.57 0.20
CA THR A 859 -26.00 -61.31 -0.29
C THR A 859 -25.02 -60.70 0.72
N LYS A 860 -23.85 -60.28 0.24
CA LYS A 860 -22.78 -59.64 1.01
C LYS A 860 -22.47 -58.26 0.42
N ASP A 861 -21.97 -57.35 1.25
CA ASP A 861 -21.61 -55.99 0.86
C ASP A 861 -20.12 -55.86 0.57
N LEU A 862 -19.79 -55.05 -0.44
CA LEU A 862 -18.45 -54.64 -0.84
C LEU A 862 -18.44 -53.13 -1.05
N TYR A 863 -17.45 -52.47 -0.47
CA TYR A 863 -17.28 -51.03 -0.56
C TYR A 863 -15.99 -50.70 -1.30
N SER A 864 -15.98 -49.59 -2.02
CA SER A 864 -14.80 -49.08 -2.76
C SER A 864 -13.60 -48.80 -1.86
N HIS A 865 -13.85 -48.33 -0.64
CA HIS A 865 -12.84 -47.99 0.35
C HIS A 865 -13.40 -48.19 1.77
N ALA A 866 -12.52 -48.24 2.76
CA ALA A 866 -12.90 -48.64 4.12
C ALA A 866 -13.65 -47.55 4.92
N GLN A 867 -13.55 -46.27 4.53
CA GLN A 867 -14.28 -45.15 5.15
C GLN A 867 -15.53 -44.71 4.37
N PHE A 868 -16.04 -45.60 3.51
CA PHE A 868 -17.18 -45.30 2.65
C PHE A 868 -18.40 -44.85 3.47
N GLY A 869 -18.87 -43.63 3.19
CA GLY A 869 -19.99 -42.98 3.87
C GLY A 869 -19.58 -41.80 4.76
N ASP A 870 -18.38 -41.85 5.35
CA ASP A 870 -17.81 -40.77 6.16
C ASP A 870 -16.88 -39.88 5.33
N ASN A 871 -16.17 -40.47 4.35
CA ASN A 871 -15.23 -39.79 3.46
C ASN A 871 -15.42 -40.24 2.00
N ASN A 872 -14.79 -39.51 1.08
CA ASN A 872 -14.60 -39.91 -0.31
C ASN A 872 -13.46 -40.94 -0.42
N TYR A 873 -13.41 -41.71 -1.53
CA TYR A 873 -12.36 -42.72 -1.71
C TYR A 873 -10.95 -42.07 -1.75
N PRO A 874 -9.90 -42.76 -1.28
CA PRO A 874 -8.55 -42.21 -1.33
C PRO A 874 -8.00 -42.15 -2.77
N GLY A 875 -7.21 -41.11 -3.07
CA GLY A 875 -6.45 -41.01 -4.32
C GLY A 875 -5.34 -42.07 -4.44
N ALA A 876 -4.84 -42.30 -5.65
CA ALA A 876 -3.85 -43.32 -6.01
C ALA A 876 -4.20 -44.75 -5.54
N SER A 877 -5.49 -45.07 -5.43
CA SER A 877 -5.94 -46.40 -5.03
C SER A 877 -5.81 -47.37 -6.20
N ASP A 878 -5.28 -48.57 -5.94
CA ASP A 878 -5.20 -49.67 -6.91
C ASP A 878 -5.75 -50.95 -6.27
N CYS A 879 -7.07 -51.10 -6.32
CA CYS A 879 -7.78 -52.16 -5.63
C CYS A 879 -8.23 -53.24 -6.62
N GLN A 880 -8.02 -54.51 -6.26
CA GLN A 880 -8.48 -55.66 -7.06
C GLN A 880 -9.15 -56.72 -6.17
N TRP A 881 -10.44 -56.95 -6.40
CA TRP A 881 -11.22 -58.00 -5.75
C TRP A 881 -11.54 -59.11 -6.74
N VAL A 882 -11.37 -60.36 -6.32
CA VAL A 882 -11.77 -61.55 -7.08
C VAL A 882 -12.91 -62.21 -6.32
N ILE A 883 -14.11 -62.22 -6.89
CA ILE A 883 -15.30 -62.81 -6.29
C ILE A 883 -15.58 -64.14 -6.98
N THR A 884 -15.56 -65.24 -6.23
CA THR A 884 -15.81 -66.60 -6.76
C THR A 884 -17.07 -67.22 -6.15
N ALA A 885 -17.93 -67.78 -6.98
CA ALA A 885 -19.08 -68.60 -6.59
C ALA A 885 -18.73 -70.09 -6.55
N GLU A 886 -19.64 -70.92 -6.05
CA GLU A 886 -19.48 -72.37 -6.13
C GLU A 886 -19.71 -72.88 -7.55
N LYS A 887 -19.03 -73.96 -7.92
CA LYS A 887 -19.09 -74.53 -9.26
C LYS A 887 -20.55 -74.82 -9.67
N GLY A 888 -20.99 -74.22 -10.78
CA GLY A 888 -22.37 -74.34 -11.27
C GLY A 888 -23.27 -73.14 -10.93
N TYR A 889 -22.72 -72.11 -10.31
CA TYR A 889 -23.37 -70.83 -9.99
C TYR A 889 -22.54 -69.67 -10.55
N GLY A 890 -23.20 -68.56 -10.86
CA GLY A 890 -22.58 -67.28 -11.20
C GLY A 890 -22.58 -66.29 -10.04
N VAL A 891 -21.96 -65.14 -10.27
CA VAL A 891 -21.89 -63.99 -9.38
C VAL A 891 -22.76 -62.88 -9.97
N GLU A 892 -23.70 -62.39 -9.17
CA GLU A 892 -24.51 -61.22 -9.47
C GLU A 892 -23.99 -60.02 -8.66
N LEU A 893 -23.78 -58.88 -9.32
CA LEU A 893 -23.41 -57.60 -8.72
C LEU A 893 -24.55 -56.59 -8.81
N ILE A 894 -24.95 -56.07 -7.65
CA ILE A 894 -26.04 -55.11 -7.49
C ILE A 894 -25.47 -53.81 -6.93
N PHE A 895 -25.40 -52.77 -7.75
CA PHE A 895 -24.88 -51.46 -7.36
C PHE A 895 -25.93 -50.68 -6.55
N GLN A 896 -25.58 -50.29 -5.33
CA GLN A 896 -26.43 -49.43 -4.49
C GLN A 896 -26.03 -47.96 -4.61
N THR A 897 -24.74 -47.71 -4.81
CA THR A 897 -24.18 -46.37 -5.02
C THR A 897 -23.00 -46.50 -5.97
N PHE A 898 -22.90 -45.58 -6.92
CA PHE A 898 -21.79 -45.51 -7.87
C PHE A 898 -21.55 -44.04 -8.23
N GLU A 899 -20.55 -43.46 -7.59
CA GLU A 899 -20.11 -42.08 -7.78
C GLU A 899 -18.58 -42.06 -7.86
N ILE A 900 -18.06 -42.21 -9.07
CA ILE A 900 -16.65 -42.09 -9.39
C ILE A 900 -16.47 -40.81 -10.23
N GLU A 901 -15.28 -40.21 -10.26
CA GLU A 901 -15.01 -39.04 -11.10
C GLU A 901 -15.55 -39.22 -12.53
N GLU A 902 -16.19 -38.18 -13.07
CA GLU A 902 -16.80 -38.22 -14.40
C GLU A 902 -15.81 -37.67 -15.43
N GLU A 903 -15.46 -38.51 -16.42
CA GLU A 903 -14.57 -38.16 -17.52
C GLU A 903 -15.05 -38.87 -18.79
N ALA A 904 -14.85 -38.25 -19.96
CA ALA A 904 -15.42 -38.71 -21.22
C ALA A 904 -14.96 -40.12 -21.63
N ASP A 905 -13.71 -40.49 -21.32
CA ASP A 905 -13.08 -41.78 -21.62
C ASP A 905 -12.82 -42.64 -20.37
N CYS A 906 -13.35 -42.23 -19.21
CA CYS A 906 -13.05 -42.78 -17.88
C CYS A 906 -11.54 -42.94 -17.62
N GLY A 907 -10.74 -41.97 -18.06
CA GLY A 907 -9.27 -42.00 -18.04
C GLY A 907 -8.64 -41.77 -16.67
N TYR A 908 -9.29 -41.00 -15.80
CA TYR A 908 -8.84 -40.65 -14.46
C TYR A 908 -9.21 -41.73 -13.44
N ASP A 909 -10.33 -41.58 -12.74
CA ASP A 909 -10.85 -42.59 -11.83
C ASP A 909 -11.83 -43.53 -12.53
N TYR A 910 -11.70 -44.84 -12.31
CA TYR A 910 -12.55 -45.82 -12.97
C TYR A 910 -12.61 -47.17 -12.26
N MET A 911 -13.71 -47.88 -12.50
CA MET A 911 -13.88 -49.29 -12.15
C MET A 911 -13.95 -50.14 -13.43
N GLU A 912 -13.17 -51.20 -13.49
CA GLU A 912 -13.22 -52.24 -14.52
C GLU A 912 -13.74 -53.55 -13.97
N LEU A 913 -14.55 -54.24 -14.78
CA LEU A 913 -15.10 -55.55 -14.46
C LEU A 913 -14.66 -56.57 -15.51
N PHE A 914 -14.24 -57.74 -15.04
CA PHE A 914 -13.84 -58.86 -15.89
C PHE A 914 -14.58 -60.13 -15.48
N ASP A 915 -15.06 -60.89 -16.45
CA ASP A 915 -15.81 -62.14 -16.25
C ASP A 915 -14.86 -63.35 -16.23
N GLY A 916 -14.33 -63.64 -15.04
CA GLY A 916 -13.43 -64.76 -14.78
C GLY A 916 -12.51 -64.53 -13.58
N VAL A 917 -11.37 -65.22 -13.57
CA VAL A 917 -10.48 -65.31 -12.39
C VAL A 917 -9.40 -64.23 -12.33
N ASP A 918 -9.13 -63.54 -13.45
CA ASP A 918 -8.10 -62.51 -13.53
C ASP A 918 -8.47 -61.39 -14.53
N THR A 919 -7.61 -60.39 -14.67
CA THR A 919 -7.80 -59.25 -15.59
C THR A 919 -7.53 -59.57 -17.06
N LYS A 920 -7.15 -60.81 -17.40
CA LYS A 920 -7.02 -61.29 -18.78
C LYS A 920 -8.33 -61.89 -19.30
N SER A 921 -9.27 -62.18 -18.40
CA SER A 921 -10.63 -62.60 -18.73
C SER A 921 -11.40 -61.53 -19.53
N PRO A 922 -12.49 -61.90 -20.24
CA PRO A 922 -13.29 -60.94 -20.99
C PRO A 922 -13.75 -59.75 -20.14
N ARG A 923 -13.44 -58.53 -20.57
CA ARG A 923 -13.83 -57.30 -19.88
C ARG A 923 -15.30 -57.00 -20.13
N LEU A 924 -16.09 -56.94 -19.06
CA LEU A 924 -17.52 -56.60 -19.09
C LEU A 924 -17.73 -55.09 -19.32
N GLY A 925 -16.85 -54.26 -18.77
CA GLY A 925 -16.88 -52.81 -19.00
C GLY A 925 -15.88 -52.03 -18.15
N ARG A 926 -15.76 -50.74 -18.46
CA ARG A 926 -15.07 -49.71 -17.66
C ARG A 926 -16.10 -48.62 -17.36
N TYR A 927 -16.20 -48.24 -16.10
CA TYR A 927 -17.27 -47.40 -15.58
C TYR A 927 -16.68 -46.27 -14.74
N CYS A 928 -17.22 -45.06 -14.91
CA CYS A 928 -16.91 -43.85 -14.15
C CYS A 928 -18.14 -42.92 -14.13
N GLY A 929 -18.08 -41.79 -13.42
CA GLY A 929 -19.20 -40.86 -13.29
C GLY A 929 -20.26 -41.21 -12.25
N SER A 930 -21.42 -40.56 -12.35
CA SER A 930 -22.53 -40.66 -11.39
C SER A 930 -23.72 -41.43 -11.99
N GLY A 931 -23.91 -42.68 -11.56
CA GLY A 931 -25.04 -43.51 -11.99
C GLY A 931 -24.75 -45.01 -11.88
N PRO A 932 -25.65 -45.82 -11.27
CA PRO A 932 -25.41 -47.25 -11.12
C PRO A 932 -25.33 -47.93 -12.50
N PRO A 933 -24.31 -48.77 -12.75
CA PRO A 933 -24.37 -49.75 -13.84
C PRO A 933 -25.64 -50.60 -13.72
N GLU A 934 -26.28 -50.97 -14.83
CA GLU A 934 -27.31 -52.02 -14.85
C GLU A 934 -26.79 -53.29 -14.15
N GLU A 935 -27.66 -54.11 -13.56
CA GLU A 935 -27.27 -55.33 -12.84
C GLU A 935 -26.33 -56.21 -13.68
N ILE A 936 -25.19 -56.61 -13.08
CA ILE A 936 -24.13 -57.33 -13.80
C ILE A 936 -24.09 -58.78 -13.35
N TYR A 937 -24.15 -59.68 -14.31
CA TYR A 937 -24.14 -61.13 -14.11
C TYR A 937 -22.88 -61.73 -14.75
N SER A 938 -22.20 -62.63 -14.04
CA SER A 938 -21.11 -63.40 -14.61
C SER A 938 -21.63 -64.51 -15.54
N ALA A 939 -20.97 -64.72 -16.68
CA ALA A 939 -21.19 -65.92 -17.49
C ALA A 939 -20.43 -67.13 -16.91
N GLY A 940 -19.37 -66.88 -16.13
CA GLY A 940 -18.61 -67.89 -15.39
C GLY A 940 -18.96 -67.99 -13.91
N ASP A 941 -18.09 -68.62 -13.13
CA ASP A 941 -18.18 -68.75 -11.67
C ASP A 941 -17.44 -67.63 -10.92
N SER A 942 -16.90 -66.63 -11.63
CA SER A 942 -16.01 -65.63 -11.05
C SER A 942 -16.11 -64.26 -11.74
N ILE A 943 -15.95 -63.19 -10.96
CA ILE A 943 -15.80 -61.81 -11.43
C ILE A 943 -14.59 -61.16 -10.76
N VAL A 944 -13.82 -60.40 -11.54
CA VAL A 944 -12.81 -59.48 -11.02
C VAL A 944 -13.32 -58.05 -11.08
N ILE A 945 -13.23 -57.35 -9.94
CA ILE A 945 -13.47 -55.90 -9.83
C ILE A 945 -12.12 -55.22 -9.64
N LYS A 946 -11.76 -54.33 -10.55
CA LYS A 946 -10.55 -53.50 -10.46
C LYS A 946 -10.94 -52.04 -10.36
N PHE A 947 -10.54 -51.37 -9.27
CA PHE A 947 -10.78 -49.95 -9.06
C PHE A 947 -9.45 -49.21 -9.04
N ARG A 948 -9.38 -48.13 -9.82
CA ARG A 948 -8.22 -47.25 -9.92
C ARG A 948 -8.67 -45.82 -9.68
N SER A 949 -7.95 -45.11 -8.80
CA SER A 949 -8.05 -43.66 -8.70
C SER A 949 -6.70 -43.00 -8.96
N ASP A 950 -6.74 -41.78 -9.47
CA ASP A 950 -5.57 -40.92 -9.60
C ASP A 950 -5.37 -40.03 -8.35
N ASP A 951 -4.44 -39.09 -8.41
CA ASP A 951 -4.07 -38.21 -7.27
C ASP A 951 -5.03 -37.01 -7.11
N THR A 952 -6.10 -36.93 -7.91
CA THR A 952 -7.01 -35.80 -7.99
C THR A 952 -8.48 -36.22 -7.86
N ILE A 953 -9.36 -35.23 -7.62
CA ILE A 953 -10.84 -35.31 -7.59
C ILE A 953 -11.41 -36.66 -7.11
N ASN A 954 -11.53 -36.85 -5.80
CA ASN A 954 -12.18 -38.03 -5.26
C ASN A 954 -13.67 -37.81 -4.96
N LYS A 955 -14.50 -38.78 -5.30
CA LYS A 955 -15.95 -38.80 -5.04
C LYS A 955 -16.31 -39.85 -3.97
N LYS A 956 -17.60 -40.05 -3.73
CA LYS A 956 -18.10 -40.98 -2.71
C LYS A 956 -17.71 -42.44 -2.96
N GLY A 957 -17.47 -42.83 -4.22
CA GLY A 957 -17.08 -44.18 -4.63
C GLY A 957 -18.27 -45.08 -4.89
N PHE A 958 -18.08 -46.38 -4.71
CA PHE A 958 -19.14 -47.38 -4.92
C PHE A 958 -19.41 -48.27 -3.71
N HIS A 959 -20.68 -48.70 -3.61
CA HIS A 959 -21.18 -49.77 -2.75
C HIS A 959 -21.88 -50.79 -3.62
N VAL A 960 -21.32 -52.00 -3.64
CA VAL A 960 -21.80 -53.13 -4.43
C VAL A 960 -22.23 -54.24 -3.49
N ARG A 961 -23.39 -54.83 -3.77
CA ARG A 961 -23.82 -56.07 -3.12
C ARG A 961 -23.57 -57.21 -4.09
N TYR A 962 -22.98 -58.29 -3.61
CA TYR A 962 -22.70 -59.46 -4.43
C TYR A 962 -23.37 -60.70 -3.84
N THR A 963 -23.88 -61.55 -4.71
CA THR A 963 -24.57 -62.80 -4.33
C THR A 963 -24.31 -63.89 -5.36
N SER A 964 -24.44 -65.15 -4.93
CA SER A 964 -24.35 -66.30 -5.82
C SER A 964 -25.73 -66.59 -6.42
N THR A 965 -25.81 -66.63 -7.75
CA THR A 965 -27.03 -66.94 -8.49
C THR A 965 -26.84 -68.21 -9.32
N LYS A 966 -27.93 -68.97 -9.51
CA LYS A 966 -27.88 -70.13 -10.39
C LYS A 966 -27.85 -69.62 -11.84
N PHE A 967 -27.02 -70.20 -12.71
CA PHE A 967 -26.96 -69.82 -14.12
C PHE A 967 -28.38 -69.74 -14.71
N GLN A 968 -28.77 -68.57 -15.21
CA GLN A 968 -30.02 -68.43 -15.96
C GLN A 968 -29.81 -69.01 -17.36
N ASP A 969 -30.36 -70.20 -17.59
CA ASP A 969 -30.45 -70.79 -18.93
C ASP A 969 -31.36 -69.90 -19.81
N THR A 970 -30.75 -69.26 -20.82
CA THR A 970 -31.37 -68.80 -22.08
C THR A 970 -32.55 -67.82 -22.03
N LEU A 971 -32.39 -66.61 -22.62
CA LEU A 971 -33.41 -65.98 -23.48
C LEU A 971 -32.84 -64.81 -24.30
N HIS A 972 -32.23 -65.14 -25.43
CA HIS A 972 -32.32 -64.29 -26.61
C HIS A 972 -33.79 -64.20 -27.04
N SER A 973 -34.43 -63.03 -26.97
CA SER A 973 -35.29 -62.52 -28.06
C SER A 973 -35.91 -61.13 -27.80
N ARG A 974 -35.52 -60.19 -28.68
CA ARG A 974 -36.33 -59.13 -29.32
C ARG A 974 -36.89 -57.93 -28.52
N LYS A 975 -36.35 -56.78 -28.96
CA LYS A 975 -37.01 -55.49 -29.37
C LYS A 975 -37.60 -54.64 -28.23
N LYS A 976 -37.27 -53.36 -28.15
CA LYS A 976 -37.29 -52.37 -29.25
C LYS A 976 -36.30 -51.23 -29.03
#